data_AF-A0A8H5BVF1-F1
#
_entry.id   AF-A0A8H5BVF1-F1
#
_cell.length_a   1.000
_cell.length_b   1.000
_cell.length_c   1.000
_cell.angle_alpha   90.00
_cell.angle_beta   90.00
_cell.angle_gamma   90.00
#
_symmetry.space_group_name_H-M   'P 1'
#
loop_
_entity.id
_entity.type
_entity.pdbx_description
1 polymer ?
#
loop_
_entity_poly.entity_id
_entity_poly.type
_entity_poly.pdbx_seq_one_letter_code
_entity_poly.pdbx_strand_id
1 'polypeptide(L)'
;MLRTTGTVVRTTLRLSRLPGRQAQIMSLPTRNSSNPSLATGPRNFGSSSKFNSSLTRYSPWSEDFPSSLRTRLILQSAIYALFLVGVTEFLLYQTKRPQGVEDETPYASTDKIQNAIKELRSIFPDPNAVVTDQNDLKIYGSSEHSYHPASPHAVIVRPKSTEDVVRIVHVANRYRIPVTPYSGATSLEGHFSGYPTGSICVDMSVMDKILNINVDDSDLTCQAGARWEDINHTLKDKGIPLFFPLDPGPGATIGGMVGTGCSGTNAVRYGTARSEWFLNLTVVLPNGEVVKTRRRARKSAAGFDTTKLFIGAEGTLGIVTEATLRLTPLLPTKVAMAQFPDVERAVSAVQEILNTPYGPHIQCIELLDDSMMKAINTAGIVNHPYSVKDTLFFKIQGDAASIKNASEIVKKIVKKHGSSEFRFAATDEEADDMWQNRKYALMSSLQAHPGTRCWTTDVCVPVSRLPELVYETKKDLKESGLQSTIVGHVGDGNFHALILFDREREFEAVEGAVHRLVHRAVALDGTCTGEHGVGLGKKQYLVDELGASTVGLMKTIKKAIDPHNIMNPGKKPLSSFASGQVEWDGTSPNTGPGGVEVYADGWDFTTAPPANSTAQLVFSTTQSLLQHWPNTRYRNGHNLVPGTVPIGTLLYHGTYRNALPDQPDWVATDPEHSYMFCASQVPDAGCWHATLVVTRPLKVLYFDGSSAAKMTGGPMDAQDLVLWDTVRPEKTFAEMERIRELCRWGKKMGLDGFVRMEMDFEIMLCDFTVGVEIVSILNLSKSQMRYRPPPNLRKGHPFFGSIRVVEAGSWHNSVPGETRIHLDYTRLISFYDTALFPSLVRAREGKSRLEHRLEGLSKADAIVLRNKLEEAVLGDWEQRSSLRFDWKSLLNTVTDRFAERLELLAYMLNNTADESQERMRKAHRHLSSMLAFYALHSAVPPDITSTTGSSESDHKWAVPVFIQCATTHTRWLEQSLVSRRLSESERLLLRSVNGVQKEICRVLVGIWAEGVELGMLEDDKEVPEPMALEVTPKWLERTEGLMKWLDWSYWLRCRPECSYEEMCYLPTWPFFKPPGRPEPLPGMSRFADRLRSELSSEDDFGDGDDEYKDPQPRCIRRVEPFTELRPKFFV
;
A
#
# COMPACT_ATOMS: atom_id res chain seq x y z
N MET A 1 -59.25 -2.18 -13.20
CA MET A 1 -59.44 -1.05 -14.13
C MET A 1 -58.35 -1.12 -15.20
N LEU A 2 -58.80 -1.19 -16.46
CA LEU A 2 -58.15 -0.83 -17.75
C LEU A 2 -56.71 -1.36 -18.00
N ARG A 3 -56.47 -2.41 -18.82
CA ARG A 3 -56.55 -2.55 -20.31
C ARG A 3 -55.71 -1.54 -21.10
N THR A 4 -54.76 -2.05 -21.90
CA THR A 4 -54.64 -2.01 -23.39
C THR A 4 -53.19 -2.43 -23.76
N THR A 5 -52.85 -3.47 -24.52
CA THR A 5 -53.15 -3.99 -25.89
C THR A 5 -52.52 -3.23 -27.07
N GLY A 6 -51.58 -3.91 -27.75
CA GLY A 6 -51.53 -4.07 -29.22
C GLY A 6 -50.56 -3.19 -30.02
N THR A 7 -50.00 -3.56 -31.18
CA THR A 7 -50.08 -4.76 -32.05
C THR A 7 -49.07 -4.60 -33.23
N VAL A 8 -48.29 -5.65 -33.52
CA VAL A 8 -47.93 -6.29 -34.82
C VAL A 8 -47.98 -5.53 -36.16
N VAL A 9 -46.95 -5.72 -37.02
CA VAL A 9 -47.02 -6.19 -38.45
C VAL A 9 -45.67 -6.87 -38.79
N ARG A 10 -45.50 -8.19 -39.02
CA ARG A 10 -45.95 -9.15 -40.08
C ARG A 10 -45.22 -9.01 -41.44
N THR A 11 -44.40 -9.99 -41.82
CA THR A 11 -44.46 -10.57 -43.18
C THR A 11 -43.96 -12.02 -43.21
N THR A 12 -44.87 -12.92 -43.57
CA THR A 12 -44.68 -14.32 -44.00
C THR A 12 -44.93 -14.31 -45.52
N LEU A 13 -44.19 -14.99 -46.41
CA LEU A 13 -44.38 -16.39 -46.87
C LEU A 13 -43.75 -16.47 -48.28
N ARG A 14 -43.07 -17.57 -48.63
CA ARG A 14 -43.51 -18.50 -49.70
C ARG A 14 -42.51 -19.64 -49.96
N LEU A 15 -43.07 -20.85 -49.91
CA LEU A 15 -42.58 -22.11 -50.46
C LEU A 15 -42.58 -22.09 -52.01
N SER A 16 -41.68 -22.84 -52.67
CA SER A 16 -42.02 -24.10 -53.38
C SER A 16 -40.95 -24.58 -54.40
N ARG A 17 -40.62 -25.88 -54.28
CA ARG A 17 -40.45 -26.95 -55.30
C ARG A 17 -39.41 -26.82 -56.46
N LEU A 18 -38.42 -27.72 -56.39
CA LEU A 18 -37.85 -28.71 -57.38
C LEU A 18 -38.42 -28.70 -58.84
N PRO A 19 -37.75 -29.29 -59.88
CA PRO A 19 -36.68 -30.33 -59.86
C PRO A 19 -35.57 -30.18 -60.94
N GLY A 20 -34.55 -31.07 -60.96
CA GLY A 20 -33.78 -31.30 -62.21
C GLY A 20 -32.37 -31.88 -62.15
N ARG A 21 -32.29 -33.21 -62.07
CA ARG A 21 -31.40 -34.15 -62.82
C ARG A 21 -29.85 -34.06 -62.79
N GLN A 22 -29.32 -35.20 -62.32
CA GLN A 22 -28.37 -36.15 -62.96
C GLN A 22 -26.85 -35.85 -62.98
N ALA A 23 -26.16 -36.67 -62.17
CA ALA A 23 -25.20 -37.74 -62.54
C ALA A 23 -23.97 -37.35 -63.37
N GLN A 24 -22.76 -37.88 -63.17
CA GLN A 24 -22.33 -39.20 -62.72
C GLN A 24 -20.94 -39.08 -62.07
N ILE A 25 -20.58 -39.99 -61.17
CA ILE A 25 -19.39 -40.83 -61.30
C ILE A 25 -19.65 -42.14 -60.55
N MET A 26 -19.30 -43.24 -61.23
CA MET A 26 -19.54 -44.63 -60.89
C MET A 26 -18.68 -45.13 -59.72
N SER A 27 -19.37 -45.62 -58.70
CA SER A 27 -19.34 -47.00 -58.15
C SER A 27 -18.19 -47.96 -58.54
N LEU A 28 -17.65 -48.68 -57.54
CA LEU A 28 -17.94 -50.09 -57.18
C LEU A 28 -16.84 -50.61 -56.18
N PRO A 29 -17.01 -51.73 -55.44
CA PRO A 29 -18.09 -52.04 -54.51
C PRO A 29 -17.67 -52.83 -53.22
N THR A 30 -18.44 -52.58 -52.16
CA THR A 30 -19.03 -53.50 -51.15
C THR A 30 -18.61 -54.98 -51.06
N ARG A 31 -18.56 -55.54 -49.83
CA ARG A 31 -19.69 -56.33 -49.26
C ARG A 31 -19.49 -56.88 -47.84
N ASN A 32 -20.58 -56.72 -47.08
CA ASN A 32 -21.23 -57.65 -46.12
C ASN A 32 -20.55 -57.97 -44.78
N SER A 33 -21.25 -58.10 -43.65
CA SER A 33 -22.67 -57.95 -43.30
C SER A 33 -22.86 -58.13 -41.77
N SER A 34 -24.01 -57.64 -41.29
CA SER A 34 -24.85 -58.16 -40.18
C SER A 34 -24.43 -58.02 -38.69
N ASN A 35 -25.08 -57.04 -38.04
CA ASN A 35 -25.79 -57.03 -36.73
C ASN A 35 -26.34 -58.39 -36.21
N PRO A 36 -26.81 -58.58 -34.94
CA PRO A 36 -27.28 -57.56 -33.96
C PRO A 36 -27.00 -57.81 -32.44
N SER A 37 -27.37 -56.80 -31.64
CA SER A 37 -28.09 -56.88 -30.33
C SER A 37 -27.36 -56.84 -28.96
N LEU A 38 -27.83 -55.86 -28.16
CA LEU A 38 -28.22 -55.88 -26.74
C LEU A 38 -27.23 -55.58 -25.57
N ALA A 39 -27.69 -54.61 -24.77
CA ALA A 39 -27.63 -54.48 -23.30
C ALA A 39 -26.38 -53.87 -22.60
N THR A 40 -26.53 -52.59 -22.25
CA THR A 40 -26.30 -51.92 -20.94
C THR A 40 -25.25 -52.46 -19.93
N GLY A 41 -24.13 -51.72 -19.81
CA GLY A 41 -23.37 -51.40 -18.58
C GLY A 41 -22.24 -52.35 -18.13
N PRO A 42 -21.28 -51.93 -17.26
CA PRO A 42 -20.46 -50.72 -17.18
C PRO A 42 -18.98 -51.00 -17.56
N ARG A 43 -18.17 -49.99 -17.91
CA ARG A 43 -16.72 -50.18 -18.09
C ARG A 43 -15.98 -49.92 -16.78
N ASN A 44 -15.45 -50.98 -16.17
CA ASN A 44 -14.41 -50.91 -15.14
C ASN A 44 -13.05 -51.32 -15.71
N PHE A 45 -12.05 -50.59 -15.24
CA PHE A 45 -10.61 -50.78 -15.38
C PHE A 45 -10.10 -52.03 -14.62
N GLY A 46 -8.97 -52.58 -15.09
CA GLY A 46 -8.11 -53.56 -14.40
C GLY A 46 -7.52 -54.59 -15.38
N SER A 47 -6.23 -54.54 -15.76
CA SER A 47 -5.03 -54.96 -15.01
C SER A 47 -4.60 -56.42 -15.27
N SER A 48 -3.44 -56.61 -15.92
CA SER A 48 -2.42 -57.66 -15.64
C SER A 48 -1.22 -57.43 -16.58
N SER A 49 -0.11 -56.87 -16.10
CA SER A 49 1.06 -57.55 -15.50
C SER A 49 1.88 -58.40 -16.50
N LYS A 50 2.97 -57.84 -17.02
CA LYS A 50 4.26 -58.51 -17.33
C LYS A 50 5.28 -57.49 -17.84
N PHE A 51 6.10 -56.95 -16.94
CA PHE A 51 7.49 -56.59 -17.22
C PHE A 51 8.26 -56.58 -15.88
N ASN A 52 9.06 -57.62 -15.67
CA ASN A 52 9.99 -57.73 -14.54
C ASN A 52 11.23 -58.52 -15.02
N SER A 53 12.43 -58.19 -14.50
CA SER A 53 13.71 -58.95 -14.51
C SER A 53 14.89 -58.63 -15.48
N SER A 54 15.27 -57.36 -15.70
CA SER A 54 16.56 -57.04 -16.40
C SER A 54 17.65 -56.32 -15.60
N LEU A 55 17.37 -55.70 -14.45
CA LEU A 55 18.38 -54.86 -13.75
C LEU A 55 19.29 -55.59 -12.74
N THR A 56 18.99 -56.83 -12.35
CA THR A 56 19.85 -57.62 -11.44
C THR A 56 20.91 -58.47 -12.13
N ARG A 57 20.91 -58.53 -13.48
CA ARG A 57 21.88 -59.33 -14.27
C ARG A 57 23.24 -58.67 -14.49
N TYR A 58 23.40 -57.38 -14.15
CA TYR A 58 24.64 -56.62 -14.37
C TYR A 58 25.18 -55.99 -13.07
N SER A 59 25.03 -56.69 -11.95
CA SER A 59 25.71 -56.32 -10.71
C SER A 59 27.16 -56.83 -10.72
N PRO A 60 28.18 -56.05 -10.33
CA PRO A 60 29.56 -56.54 -10.18
C PRO A 60 29.70 -57.70 -9.17
N TRP A 61 28.65 -57.93 -8.38
CA TRP A 61 28.56 -58.95 -7.33
C TRP A 61 27.87 -60.24 -7.78
N SER A 62 27.33 -60.32 -9.01
CA SER A 62 26.77 -61.57 -9.55
C SER A 62 27.83 -62.39 -10.27
N GLU A 63 27.71 -63.73 -10.26
CA GLU A 63 28.64 -64.60 -10.99
C GLU A 63 28.58 -64.37 -12.51
N ASP A 64 27.45 -63.87 -13.03
CA ASP A 64 27.16 -63.65 -14.45
C ASP A 64 27.69 -62.33 -15.04
N PHE A 65 28.41 -61.50 -14.28
CA PHE A 65 28.87 -60.19 -14.75
C PHE A 65 29.98 -60.29 -15.84
N PRO A 66 29.79 -59.79 -17.08
CA PRO A 66 30.70 -60.06 -18.19
C PRO A 66 31.95 -59.15 -18.15
N SER A 67 32.87 -59.41 -17.23
CA SER A 67 34.21 -58.77 -17.20
C SER A 67 35.21 -59.58 -16.38
N SER A 68 36.51 -59.34 -16.61
CA SER A 68 37.59 -60.08 -15.95
C SER A 68 37.59 -59.90 -14.42
N LEU A 69 38.15 -60.85 -13.67
CA LEU A 69 38.25 -60.77 -12.21
C LEU A 69 38.94 -59.48 -11.73
N ARG A 70 39.96 -59.01 -12.48
CA ARG A 70 40.61 -57.70 -12.22
C ARG A 70 39.64 -56.53 -12.38
N THR A 71 38.79 -56.55 -13.40
CA THR A 71 37.79 -55.50 -13.64
C THR A 71 36.72 -55.47 -12.55
N ARG A 72 36.25 -56.65 -12.10
CA ARG A 72 35.30 -56.76 -10.98
C ARG A 72 35.89 -56.23 -9.67
N LEU A 73 37.15 -56.57 -9.36
CA LEU A 73 37.85 -56.08 -8.18
C LEU A 73 38.07 -54.56 -8.23
N ILE A 74 38.42 -54.01 -9.40
CA ILE A 74 38.56 -52.56 -9.58
C ILE A 74 37.21 -51.86 -9.37
N LEU A 75 36.13 -52.35 -9.98
CA LEU A 75 34.79 -51.80 -9.79
C LEU A 75 34.31 -51.90 -8.33
N GLN A 76 34.57 -53.03 -7.66
CA GLN A 76 34.26 -53.18 -6.24
C GLN A 76 35.07 -52.21 -5.39
N SER A 77 36.37 -52.04 -5.66
CA SER A 77 37.21 -51.09 -4.93
C SER A 77 36.82 -49.63 -5.20
N ALA A 78 36.37 -49.30 -6.41
CA ALA A 78 35.86 -47.97 -6.75
C ALA A 78 34.53 -47.68 -6.06
N ILE A 79 33.62 -48.66 -5.99
CA ILE A 79 32.35 -48.53 -5.27
C ILE A 79 32.58 -48.48 -3.76
N TYR A 80 33.52 -49.27 -3.22
CA TYR A 80 33.91 -49.18 -1.82
C TYR A 80 34.61 -47.87 -1.50
N ALA A 81 35.42 -47.33 -2.41
CA ALA A 81 36.03 -46.00 -2.26
C ALA A 81 34.97 -44.90 -2.34
N LEU A 82 33.98 -44.99 -3.24
CA LEU A 82 32.83 -44.07 -3.31
C LEU A 82 31.93 -44.19 -2.07
N PHE A 83 31.75 -45.39 -1.53
CA PHE A 83 31.02 -45.60 -0.29
C PHE A 83 31.83 -45.10 0.92
N LEU A 84 33.15 -45.30 0.94
CA LEU A 84 34.03 -44.77 1.97
C LEU A 84 34.12 -43.25 1.89
N VAL A 85 34.19 -42.65 0.71
CA VAL A 85 34.12 -41.20 0.47
C VAL A 85 32.75 -40.67 0.85
N GLY A 86 31.66 -41.36 0.50
CA GLY A 86 30.31 -40.99 0.91
C GLY A 86 30.11 -41.10 2.43
N VAL A 87 30.72 -42.10 3.08
CA VAL A 87 30.71 -42.26 4.54
C VAL A 87 31.67 -41.28 5.21
N THR A 88 32.82 -40.96 4.63
CA THR A 88 33.70 -39.91 5.16
C THR A 88 33.12 -38.52 4.93
N GLU A 89 32.46 -38.23 3.82
CA GLU A 89 31.68 -37.00 3.64
C GLU A 89 30.48 -36.97 4.58
N PHE A 90 29.78 -38.08 4.81
CA PHE A 90 28.68 -38.15 5.78
C PHE A 90 29.17 -37.97 7.23
N LEU A 91 30.32 -38.56 7.59
CA LEU A 91 30.95 -38.40 8.89
C LEU A 91 31.61 -37.02 9.04
N LEU A 92 32.16 -36.44 7.98
CA LEU A 92 32.67 -35.06 7.93
C LEU A 92 31.53 -34.05 7.96
N TYR A 93 30.37 -34.37 7.38
CA TYR A 93 29.14 -33.60 7.47
C TYR A 93 28.53 -33.67 8.88
N GLN A 94 28.61 -34.83 9.53
CA GLN A 94 28.22 -35.02 10.94
C GLN A 94 29.20 -34.35 11.92
N THR A 95 30.50 -34.32 11.63
CA THR A 95 31.55 -33.73 12.50
C THR A 95 31.81 -32.25 12.24
N LYS A 96 31.39 -31.70 11.08
CA LYS A 96 31.26 -30.26 10.82
C LYS A 96 29.89 -29.67 11.16
N ARG A 97 28.99 -30.43 11.79
CA ARG A 97 27.95 -29.77 12.61
C ARG A 97 28.69 -29.10 13.77
N PRO A 98 28.51 -27.79 14.00
CA PRO A 98 28.97 -27.19 15.24
C PRO A 98 28.28 -27.94 16.38
N GLN A 99 29.03 -28.73 17.15
CA GLN A 99 28.56 -29.18 18.45
C GLN A 99 28.56 -27.95 19.34
N GLY A 100 27.36 -27.41 19.59
CA GLY A 100 27.15 -26.26 20.47
C GLY A 100 26.45 -25.05 19.84
N VAL A 101 25.42 -25.26 19.00
CA VAL A 101 24.41 -24.24 18.68
C VAL A 101 23.04 -24.93 18.57
N GLU A 102 22.44 -25.28 19.70
CA GLU A 102 20.97 -25.39 19.78
C GLU A 102 20.43 -24.00 20.11
N ASP A 103 20.36 -23.11 19.13
CA ASP A 103 19.85 -21.75 19.34
C ASP A 103 18.93 -21.25 18.22
N GLU A 104 17.76 -20.79 18.66
CA GLU A 104 16.92 -19.74 18.06
C GLU A 104 16.35 -19.89 16.64
N THR A 105 15.75 -21.02 16.25
CA THR A 105 14.75 -20.99 15.15
C THR A 105 13.33 -21.12 15.70
N PRO A 106 12.35 -20.31 15.26
CA PRO A 106 10.96 -20.40 15.75
C PRO A 106 10.21 -21.65 15.23
N TYR A 107 10.91 -22.56 14.53
CA TYR A 107 10.34 -23.70 13.83
C TYR A 107 10.63 -25.03 14.52
N ALA A 108 9.89 -26.05 14.13
CA ALA A 108 9.94 -27.38 14.74
C ALA A 108 11.35 -28.01 14.76
N SER A 109 11.73 -28.58 15.91
CA SER A 109 12.87 -29.50 16.03
C SER A 109 12.67 -30.76 15.17
N THR A 110 13.76 -31.47 14.85
CA THR A 110 13.72 -32.71 14.05
C THR A 110 12.71 -33.75 14.58
N ASP A 111 12.59 -33.94 15.90
CA ASP A 111 11.64 -34.91 16.48
C ASP A 111 10.17 -34.51 16.26
N LYS A 112 9.85 -33.22 16.41
CA LYS A 112 8.53 -32.67 16.11
C LYS A 112 8.18 -32.81 14.63
N ILE A 113 9.16 -32.64 13.73
CA ILE A 113 8.99 -32.90 12.30
C ILE A 113 8.65 -34.38 12.05
N GLN A 114 9.35 -35.31 12.70
CA GLN A 114 9.04 -36.74 12.57
C GLN A 114 7.64 -37.10 13.07
N ASN A 115 7.19 -36.46 14.16
CA ASN A 115 5.82 -36.63 14.65
C ASN A 115 4.77 -36.07 13.68
N ALA A 116 5.01 -34.90 13.09
CA ALA A 116 4.16 -34.35 12.06
C ALA A 116 4.08 -35.27 10.83
N ILE A 117 5.19 -35.88 10.40
CA ILE A 117 5.21 -36.85 9.30
C ILE A 117 4.36 -38.10 9.62
N LYS A 118 4.45 -38.63 10.85
CA LYS A 118 3.60 -39.75 11.28
C LYS A 118 2.11 -39.36 11.23
N GLU A 119 1.79 -38.16 11.68
CA GLU A 119 0.42 -37.65 11.64
C GLU A 119 -0.08 -37.48 10.20
N LEU A 120 0.73 -36.89 9.31
CA LEU A 120 0.40 -36.75 7.88
C LEU A 120 0.14 -38.11 7.23
N ARG A 121 0.94 -39.14 7.54
CA ARG A 121 0.70 -40.52 7.06
C ARG A 121 -0.60 -41.12 7.59
N SER A 122 -0.99 -40.76 8.81
CA SER A 122 -2.30 -41.18 9.36
C SER A 122 -3.47 -40.47 8.68
N ILE A 123 -3.31 -39.18 8.34
CA ILE A 123 -4.33 -38.36 7.67
C ILE A 123 -4.48 -38.78 6.21
N PHE A 124 -3.37 -39.15 5.56
CA PHE A 124 -3.27 -39.54 4.15
C PHE A 124 -2.74 -40.97 4.05
N PRO A 125 -3.61 -41.99 4.18
CA PRO A 125 -3.20 -43.41 4.20
C PRO A 125 -2.70 -43.93 2.84
N ASP A 126 -2.88 -43.18 1.75
CA ASP A 126 -2.29 -43.49 0.45
C ASP A 126 -0.75 -43.36 0.55
N PRO A 127 0.01 -44.45 0.35
CA PRO A 127 1.46 -44.44 0.52
C PRO A 127 2.19 -43.49 -0.45
N ASN A 128 1.54 -43.10 -1.56
CA ASN A 128 2.11 -42.16 -2.53
C ASN A 128 1.77 -40.69 -2.22
N ALA A 129 0.89 -40.44 -1.25
CA ALA A 129 0.46 -39.09 -0.88
C ALA A 129 1.45 -38.39 0.07
N VAL A 130 2.23 -39.14 0.86
CA VAL A 130 3.23 -38.60 1.79
C VAL A 130 4.60 -39.22 1.49
N VAL A 131 5.46 -38.46 0.83
CA VAL A 131 6.78 -38.91 0.36
C VAL A 131 7.88 -38.39 1.27
N THR A 132 8.77 -39.29 1.68
CA THR A 132 9.91 -38.99 2.55
C THR A 132 11.22 -39.60 2.03
N ASP A 133 11.25 -40.02 0.76
CA ASP A 133 12.48 -40.51 0.13
C ASP A 133 13.51 -39.38 0.01
N GLN A 134 14.76 -39.65 0.38
CA GLN A 134 15.78 -38.61 0.47
C GLN A 134 16.16 -38.01 -0.88
N ASN A 135 16.06 -38.77 -1.98
CA ASN A 135 16.34 -38.23 -3.31
C ASN A 135 15.19 -37.34 -3.76
N ASP A 136 13.94 -37.77 -3.57
CA ASP A 136 12.76 -36.96 -3.90
C ASP A 136 12.77 -35.62 -3.14
N LEU A 137 13.07 -35.65 -1.84
CA LEU A 137 13.13 -34.44 -1.01
C LEU A 137 14.20 -33.43 -1.48
N LYS A 138 15.32 -33.92 -2.01
CA LYS A 138 16.38 -33.10 -2.60
C LYS A 138 15.96 -32.56 -3.97
N ILE A 139 15.38 -33.39 -4.82
CA ILE A 139 14.92 -33.01 -6.16
C ILE A 139 13.87 -31.90 -6.06
N TYR A 140 12.86 -32.04 -5.21
CA TYR A 140 11.82 -31.02 -5.03
C TYR A 140 12.36 -29.71 -4.41
N GLY A 141 13.44 -29.80 -3.63
CA GLY A 141 14.11 -28.63 -3.04
C GLY A 141 15.15 -27.95 -3.94
N SER A 142 15.42 -28.48 -5.13
CA SER A 142 16.48 -28.02 -6.03
C SER A 142 16.02 -27.91 -7.50
N SER A 143 16.74 -27.14 -8.30
CA SER A 143 16.54 -27.10 -9.76
C SER A 143 17.86 -26.82 -10.44
N GLU A 144 18.17 -27.56 -11.51
CA GLU A 144 19.36 -27.33 -12.32
C GLU A 144 19.29 -26.01 -13.11
N HIS A 145 18.08 -25.46 -13.26
CA HIS A 145 17.84 -24.19 -13.96
C HIS A 145 17.89 -22.98 -13.01
N SER A 146 18.11 -23.21 -11.71
CA SER A 146 18.28 -22.17 -10.70
C SER A 146 19.73 -22.11 -10.24
N TYR A 147 20.28 -20.90 -10.07
CA TYR A 147 21.61 -20.71 -9.47
C TYR A 147 21.55 -20.62 -7.93
N HIS A 148 20.35 -20.41 -7.37
CA HIS A 148 20.14 -20.19 -5.93
C HIS A 148 20.54 -21.40 -5.08
N PRO A 149 20.94 -21.17 -3.81
CA PRO A 149 21.11 -22.25 -2.85
C PRO A 149 19.83 -23.07 -2.72
N ALA A 150 19.98 -24.39 -2.82
CA ALA A 150 18.89 -25.35 -2.66
C ALA A 150 18.91 -25.96 -1.26
N SER A 151 17.73 -26.23 -0.70
CA SER A 151 17.57 -26.94 0.55
C SER A 151 16.49 -28.02 0.41
N PRO A 152 16.73 -29.26 0.88
CA PRO A 152 15.73 -30.31 0.81
C PRO A 152 14.53 -30.01 1.71
N HIS A 153 13.40 -30.61 1.38
CA HIS A 153 12.22 -30.62 2.24
C HIS A 153 12.32 -31.71 3.32
N ALA A 154 11.47 -31.65 4.34
CA ALA A 154 11.33 -32.72 5.31
C ALA A 154 10.34 -33.81 4.83
N VAL A 155 9.30 -33.39 4.11
CA VAL A 155 8.26 -34.26 3.57
C VAL A 155 7.59 -33.58 2.39
N ILE A 156 7.18 -34.37 1.39
CA ILE A 156 6.32 -33.92 0.29
C ILE A 156 4.94 -34.50 0.50
N VAL A 157 3.90 -33.68 0.40
CA VAL A 157 2.50 -34.10 0.51
C VAL A 157 1.76 -33.72 -0.77
N ARG A 158 1.03 -34.68 -1.37
CA ARG A 158 0.25 -34.52 -2.60
C ARG A 158 -1.26 -34.47 -2.28
N PRO A 159 -1.84 -33.30 -2.00
CA PRO A 159 -3.26 -33.14 -1.72
C PRO A 159 -4.11 -33.42 -2.96
N LYS A 160 -5.32 -33.98 -2.80
CA LYS A 160 -6.27 -34.22 -3.90
C LYS A 160 -7.47 -33.27 -3.89
N SER A 161 -7.62 -32.46 -2.83
CA SER A 161 -8.68 -31.46 -2.69
C SER A 161 -8.25 -30.26 -1.84
N THR A 162 -9.09 -29.21 -1.80
CA THR A 162 -8.86 -28.05 -0.94
C THR A 162 -8.85 -28.44 0.54
N GLU A 163 -9.68 -29.40 0.95
CA GLU A 163 -9.75 -29.91 2.32
C GLU A 163 -8.47 -30.65 2.72
N ASP A 164 -7.81 -31.35 1.78
CA ASP A 164 -6.50 -31.95 2.03
C ASP A 164 -5.46 -30.87 2.35
N VAL A 165 -5.46 -29.76 1.59
CA VAL A 165 -4.57 -28.62 1.84
C VAL A 165 -4.83 -28.01 3.21
N VAL A 166 -6.09 -27.83 3.61
CA VAL A 166 -6.47 -27.37 4.96
C VAL A 166 -5.90 -28.30 6.04
N ARG A 167 -6.06 -29.62 5.89
CA ARG A 167 -5.50 -30.61 6.83
C ARG A 167 -3.98 -30.51 6.93
N ILE A 168 -3.27 -30.31 5.81
CA ILE A 168 -1.81 -30.12 5.80
C ILE A 168 -1.42 -28.84 6.55
N VAL A 169 -2.09 -27.71 6.27
CA VAL A 169 -1.81 -26.42 6.92
C VAL A 169 -2.07 -26.50 8.43
N HIS A 170 -3.11 -27.19 8.88
CA HIS A 170 -3.35 -27.39 10.31
C HIS A 170 -2.23 -28.17 11.00
N VAL A 171 -1.71 -29.23 10.36
CA VAL A 171 -0.53 -29.95 10.88
C VAL A 171 0.67 -29.01 10.93
N ALA A 172 0.97 -28.31 9.83
CA ALA A 172 2.08 -27.38 9.76
C ALA A 172 2.01 -26.31 10.85
N ASN A 173 0.82 -25.74 11.07
CA ASN A 173 0.59 -24.72 12.07
C ASN A 173 0.77 -25.27 13.49
N ARG A 174 0.22 -26.47 13.79
CA ARG A 174 0.34 -27.12 15.11
C ARG A 174 1.79 -27.39 15.50
N TYR A 175 2.59 -27.91 14.56
CA TYR A 175 3.99 -28.25 14.84
C TYR A 175 4.96 -27.09 14.58
N ARG A 176 4.49 -25.96 14.02
CA ARG A 176 5.32 -24.83 13.56
C ARG A 176 6.35 -25.26 12.50
N ILE A 177 5.87 -25.94 11.46
CA ILE A 177 6.70 -26.37 10.33
C ILE A 177 6.45 -25.44 9.14
N PRO A 178 7.51 -24.89 8.50
CA PRO A 178 7.35 -24.15 7.27
C PRO A 178 6.65 -24.96 6.17
N VAL A 179 5.87 -24.30 5.34
CA VAL A 179 5.13 -24.87 4.22
C VAL A 179 5.60 -24.21 2.94
N THR A 180 6.01 -25.01 1.96
CA THR A 180 6.42 -24.54 0.63
C THR A 180 5.43 -25.08 -0.40
N PRO A 181 4.54 -24.23 -0.95
CA PRO A 181 3.70 -24.63 -2.07
C PRO A 181 4.56 -24.95 -3.29
N TYR A 182 4.27 -26.05 -3.94
CA TYR A 182 5.01 -26.57 -5.09
C TYR A 182 4.03 -26.95 -6.18
N SER A 183 4.35 -26.59 -7.43
CA SER A 183 3.47 -26.88 -8.56
C SER A 183 4.25 -27.39 -9.78
N GLY A 184 4.35 -26.62 -10.86
CA GLY A 184 5.01 -27.03 -12.11
C GLY A 184 6.53 -27.16 -12.05
N ALA A 185 7.16 -26.82 -10.92
CA ALA A 185 8.62 -26.86 -10.74
C ALA A 185 9.45 -25.99 -11.70
N THR A 186 8.83 -25.02 -12.38
CA THR A 186 9.46 -24.23 -13.45
C THR A 186 10.06 -22.89 -12.99
N SER A 187 9.99 -22.57 -11.69
CA SER A 187 10.48 -21.30 -11.14
C SER A 187 12.00 -21.16 -11.24
N LEU A 188 12.49 -19.95 -11.50
CA LEU A 188 13.93 -19.66 -11.61
C LEU A 188 14.55 -18.96 -10.38
N GLU A 189 13.72 -18.40 -9.48
CA GLU A 189 14.21 -17.59 -8.32
C GLU A 189 14.18 -18.35 -6.98
N GLY A 190 14.20 -19.69 -7.01
CA GLY A 190 14.30 -20.51 -5.80
C GLY A 190 13.04 -20.59 -4.93
N HIS A 191 11.86 -20.26 -5.47
CA HIS A 191 10.58 -20.31 -4.75
C HIS A 191 10.26 -21.69 -4.15
N PHE A 192 10.67 -22.75 -4.84
CA PHE A 192 10.44 -24.15 -4.47
C PHE A 192 11.37 -24.64 -3.34
N SER A 193 12.49 -23.96 -3.06
CA SER A 193 13.49 -24.46 -2.11
C SER A 193 12.90 -24.64 -0.72
N GLY A 194 13.25 -25.75 -0.06
CA GLY A 194 12.93 -26.00 1.33
C GLY A 194 13.50 -24.93 2.26
N TYR A 195 13.01 -24.90 3.50
CA TYR A 195 13.64 -24.12 4.56
C TYR A 195 14.80 -24.93 5.17
N PRO A 196 15.91 -24.32 5.64
CA PRO A 196 17.09 -25.06 6.11
C PRO A 196 16.83 -26.09 7.22
N THR A 197 15.84 -25.87 8.10
CA THR A 197 15.44 -26.83 9.15
C THR A 197 14.50 -27.94 8.64
N GLY A 198 14.11 -27.90 7.36
CA GLY A 198 13.10 -28.74 6.74
C GLY A 198 11.73 -28.05 6.65
N SER A 199 11.01 -28.29 5.55
CA SER A 199 9.64 -27.80 5.33
C SER A 199 8.73 -28.90 4.79
N ILE A 200 7.41 -28.69 4.91
CA ILE A 200 6.40 -29.48 4.20
C ILE A 200 6.28 -28.90 2.79
N CYS A 201 6.68 -29.67 1.78
CA CYS A 201 6.40 -29.36 0.38
C CYS A 201 4.97 -29.79 0.05
N VAL A 202 4.12 -28.87 -0.40
CA VAL A 202 2.75 -29.18 -0.81
C VAL A 202 2.70 -29.23 -2.32
N ASP A 203 2.76 -30.43 -2.87
CA ASP A 203 2.82 -30.71 -4.30
C ASP A 203 1.40 -30.72 -4.91
N MET A 204 1.05 -29.60 -5.54
CA MET A 204 -0.26 -29.35 -6.13
C MET A 204 -0.46 -30.09 -7.47
N SER A 205 0.53 -30.81 -7.98
CA SER A 205 0.50 -31.40 -9.33
C SER A 205 -0.65 -32.38 -9.57
N VAL A 206 -1.20 -33.00 -8.52
CA VAL A 206 -2.33 -33.95 -8.63
C VAL A 206 -3.71 -33.28 -8.55
N MET A 207 -3.76 -31.97 -8.23
CA MET A 207 -4.96 -31.15 -8.32
C MET A 207 -4.97 -30.43 -9.68
N ASP A 208 -5.09 -31.19 -10.77
CA ASP A 208 -4.89 -30.72 -12.14
C ASP A 208 -6.17 -30.62 -12.99
N LYS A 209 -7.35 -30.79 -12.38
CA LYS A 209 -8.60 -30.90 -13.12
C LYS A 209 -9.14 -29.55 -13.58
N ILE A 210 -9.66 -29.51 -14.81
CA ILE A 210 -10.62 -28.51 -15.26
C ILE A 210 -11.99 -28.88 -14.68
N LEU A 211 -12.52 -28.03 -13.81
CA LEU A 211 -13.75 -28.30 -13.06
C LEU A 211 -15.00 -27.89 -13.86
N ASN A 212 -14.92 -26.78 -14.60
CA ASN A 212 -16.03 -26.28 -15.40
C ASN A 212 -15.53 -25.41 -16.57
N ILE A 213 -16.23 -25.45 -17.70
CA ILE A 213 -15.98 -24.58 -18.87
C ILE A 213 -17.31 -23.90 -19.23
N ASN A 214 -17.38 -22.57 -19.05
CA ASN A 214 -18.56 -21.77 -19.36
C ASN A 214 -18.32 -21.04 -20.69
N VAL A 215 -18.63 -21.71 -21.80
CA VAL A 215 -18.33 -21.20 -23.16
C VAL A 215 -19.02 -19.87 -23.42
N ASP A 216 -20.31 -19.77 -23.09
CA ASP A 216 -21.13 -18.56 -23.33
C ASP A 216 -20.60 -17.32 -22.60
N ASP A 217 -19.99 -17.52 -21.43
CA ASP A 217 -19.41 -16.45 -20.62
C ASP A 217 -17.89 -16.27 -20.82
N SER A 218 -17.29 -17.08 -21.71
CA SER A 218 -15.84 -17.17 -21.96
C SER A 218 -15.02 -17.22 -20.68
N ASP A 219 -15.33 -18.15 -19.78
CA ASP A 219 -14.56 -18.41 -18.58
C ASP A 219 -14.46 -19.92 -18.28
N LEU A 220 -13.46 -20.32 -17.50
CA LEU A 220 -13.35 -21.68 -16.98
C LEU A 220 -12.94 -21.66 -15.51
N THR A 221 -13.20 -22.75 -14.78
CA THR A 221 -12.67 -22.96 -13.43
C THR A 221 -11.84 -24.22 -13.41
N CYS A 222 -10.66 -24.16 -12.81
CA CYS A 222 -9.70 -25.27 -12.75
C CYS A 222 -8.97 -25.28 -11.41
N GLN A 223 -8.37 -26.41 -11.09
CA GLN A 223 -7.51 -26.57 -9.93
C GLN A 223 -6.09 -26.02 -10.19
N ALA A 224 -5.36 -25.69 -9.12
CA ALA A 224 -4.07 -25.00 -9.20
C ALA A 224 -2.93 -25.80 -9.88
N GLY A 225 -3.04 -27.12 -9.93
CA GLY A 225 -2.11 -28.00 -10.64
C GLY A 225 -2.34 -28.06 -12.15
N ALA A 226 -3.44 -27.50 -12.67
CA ALA A 226 -3.73 -27.54 -14.09
C ALA A 226 -2.64 -26.80 -14.89
N ARG A 227 -2.19 -27.41 -15.99
CA ARG A 227 -1.23 -26.78 -16.92
C ARG A 227 -1.98 -25.89 -17.91
N TRP A 228 -1.40 -24.74 -18.24
CA TRP A 228 -2.05 -23.81 -19.16
C TRP A 228 -2.14 -24.39 -20.58
N GLU A 229 -1.18 -25.25 -20.96
CA GLU A 229 -1.17 -25.98 -22.23
C GLU A 229 -2.33 -26.96 -22.30
N ASP A 230 -2.55 -27.73 -21.24
CA ASP A 230 -3.63 -28.73 -21.19
C ASP A 230 -5.00 -28.06 -21.24
N ILE A 231 -5.14 -26.87 -20.64
CA ILE A 231 -6.35 -26.04 -20.77
C ILE A 231 -6.60 -25.68 -22.24
N ASN A 232 -5.59 -25.13 -22.92
CA ASN A 232 -5.72 -24.71 -24.31
C ASN A 232 -5.90 -25.90 -25.28
N HIS A 233 -5.21 -27.01 -25.06
CA HIS A 233 -5.41 -28.27 -25.79
C HIS A 233 -6.83 -28.80 -25.58
N THR A 234 -7.32 -28.82 -24.35
CA THR A 234 -8.69 -29.29 -24.05
C THR A 234 -9.75 -28.43 -24.76
N LEU A 235 -9.57 -27.11 -24.80
CA LEU A 235 -10.47 -26.22 -25.52
C LEU A 235 -10.45 -26.50 -27.03
N LYS A 236 -9.26 -26.69 -27.60
CA LYS A 236 -9.06 -27.05 -29.01
C LYS A 236 -9.69 -28.40 -29.36
N ASP A 237 -9.44 -29.45 -28.57
CA ASP A 237 -9.97 -30.79 -28.79
C ASP A 237 -11.49 -30.85 -28.72
N LYS A 238 -12.09 -29.98 -27.90
CA LYS A 238 -13.55 -29.81 -27.80
C LYS A 238 -14.13 -28.92 -28.89
N GLY A 239 -13.32 -28.38 -29.80
CA GLY A 239 -13.74 -27.48 -30.87
C GLY A 239 -14.24 -26.12 -30.36
N ILE A 240 -13.83 -25.70 -29.16
CA ILE A 240 -14.23 -24.42 -28.57
C ILE A 240 -13.27 -23.33 -29.09
N PRO A 241 -13.77 -22.28 -29.78
CA PRO A 241 -12.92 -21.26 -30.41
C PRO A 241 -12.44 -20.19 -29.42
N LEU A 242 -12.07 -20.60 -28.21
CA LEU A 242 -11.57 -19.77 -27.12
C LEU A 242 -10.23 -20.32 -26.61
N PHE A 243 -9.42 -19.47 -26.00
CA PHE A 243 -8.18 -19.87 -25.35
C PHE A 243 -7.84 -18.99 -24.13
N PHE A 244 -6.99 -19.50 -23.26
CA PHE A 244 -6.37 -18.77 -22.16
C PHE A 244 -5.03 -18.18 -22.64
N PRO A 245 -4.84 -16.84 -22.59
CA PRO A 245 -3.77 -16.21 -23.35
C PRO A 245 -2.43 -16.08 -22.64
N LEU A 246 -2.36 -16.27 -21.32
CA LEU A 246 -1.07 -16.26 -20.62
C LEU A 246 -0.30 -17.54 -20.96
N ASP A 247 0.92 -17.38 -21.46
CA ASP A 247 1.74 -18.46 -22.02
C ASP A 247 3.20 -18.44 -21.51
N PRO A 248 3.43 -18.55 -20.19
CA PRO A 248 4.78 -18.67 -19.65
C PRO A 248 5.48 -19.95 -20.15
N GLY A 249 6.73 -20.14 -19.75
CA GLY A 249 7.54 -21.30 -20.10
C GLY A 249 6.79 -22.65 -19.94
N PRO A 250 7.01 -23.62 -20.84
CA PRO A 250 6.29 -24.90 -20.81
C PRO A 250 6.39 -25.63 -19.47
N GLY A 251 5.30 -26.29 -19.06
CA GLY A 251 5.19 -27.02 -17.80
C GLY A 251 4.69 -26.20 -16.61
N ALA A 252 4.49 -24.89 -16.78
CA ALA A 252 3.91 -24.03 -15.75
C ALA A 252 2.44 -24.39 -15.46
N THR A 253 2.07 -24.38 -14.17
CA THR A 253 0.69 -24.62 -13.74
C THR A 253 0.05 -23.35 -13.20
N ILE A 254 -1.28 -23.30 -13.20
CA ILE A 254 -2.10 -22.15 -12.79
C ILE A 254 -1.73 -21.61 -11.40
N GLY A 255 -1.46 -22.48 -10.42
CA GLY A 255 -1.05 -22.06 -9.08
C GLY A 255 0.31 -21.35 -9.06
N GLY A 256 1.28 -21.85 -9.85
CA GLY A 256 2.59 -21.22 -10.00
C GLY A 256 2.53 -19.90 -10.77
N MET A 257 1.67 -19.84 -11.79
CA MET A 257 1.35 -18.64 -12.56
C MET A 257 0.79 -17.53 -11.67
N VAL A 258 -0.17 -17.86 -10.80
CA VAL A 258 -0.67 -16.94 -9.78
C VAL A 258 0.44 -16.55 -8.81
N GLY A 259 1.17 -17.53 -8.27
CA GLY A 259 2.22 -17.29 -7.28
C GLY A 259 3.29 -16.30 -7.75
N THR A 260 3.77 -16.46 -8.98
CA THR A 260 4.83 -15.60 -9.56
C THR A 260 4.30 -14.32 -10.19
N GLY A 261 2.99 -14.22 -10.45
CA GLY A 261 2.44 -13.12 -11.22
C GLY A 261 2.94 -13.15 -12.66
N CYS A 262 2.95 -14.34 -13.26
CA CYS A 262 3.60 -14.64 -14.54
C CYS A 262 3.20 -13.70 -15.69
N SER A 263 4.09 -13.58 -16.65
CA SER A 263 3.87 -12.96 -17.95
C SER A 263 3.84 -14.04 -19.05
N GLY A 264 4.49 -13.79 -20.19
CA GLY A 264 4.65 -14.69 -21.32
C GLY A 264 4.77 -13.92 -22.64
N THR A 265 4.99 -14.64 -23.74
CA THR A 265 5.19 -14.01 -25.06
C THR A 265 3.97 -13.23 -25.57
N ASN A 266 2.78 -13.57 -25.08
CA ASN A 266 1.52 -12.92 -25.43
C ASN A 266 1.23 -11.61 -24.66
N ALA A 267 2.06 -11.24 -23.68
CA ALA A 267 1.76 -10.17 -22.73
C ALA A 267 1.63 -8.77 -23.36
N VAL A 268 2.38 -8.49 -24.44
CA VAL A 268 2.24 -7.24 -25.20
C VAL A 268 0.80 -6.99 -25.69
N ARG A 269 0.07 -8.06 -26.00
CA ARG A 269 -1.31 -7.97 -26.48
C ARG A 269 -2.35 -8.10 -25.38
N TYR A 270 -2.12 -9.06 -24.48
CA TYR A 270 -3.12 -9.55 -23.54
C TYR A 270 -2.86 -9.11 -22.11
N GLY A 271 -1.70 -8.54 -21.80
CA GLY A 271 -1.26 -8.23 -20.44
C GLY A 271 -0.78 -9.47 -19.68
N THR A 272 -0.45 -9.29 -18.41
CA THR A 272 0.16 -10.32 -17.54
C THR A 272 -0.86 -10.94 -16.59
N ALA A 273 -0.43 -11.85 -15.70
CA ALA A 273 -1.28 -12.34 -14.61
C ALA A 273 -1.87 -11.23 -13.73
N ARG A 274 -1.19 -10.07 -13.65
CA ARG A 274 -1.70 -8.89 -12.93
C ARG A 274 -2.80 -8.14 -13.68
N SER A 275 -3.10 -8.50 -14.93
CA SER A 275 -4.29 -8.05 -15.66
C SER A 275 -5.54 -8.87 -15.27
N GLU A 276 -6.68 -8.68 -15.95
CA GLU A 276 -7.97 -9.31 -15.60
C GLU A 276 -8.15 -10.73 -16.20
N TRP A 277 -7.15 -11.60 -16.04
CA TRP A 277 -7.20 -13.01 -16.47
C TRP A 277 -7.62 -13.98 -15.37
N PHE A 278 -7.26 -13.69 -14.13
CA PHE A 278 -7.70 -14.43 -12.95
C PHE A 278 -8.93 -13.74 -12.37
N LEU A 279 -10.12 -14.30 -12.63
CA LEU A 279 -11.37 -13.74 -12.16
C LEU A 279 -11.63 -14.04 -10.69
N ASN A 280 -11.12 -15.15 -10.15
CA ASN A 280 -11.29 -15.49 -8.75
C ASN A 280 -10.26 -16.56 -8.36
N LEU A 281 -9.84 -16.55 -7.10
CA LEU A 281 -9.01 -17.59 -6.51
C LEU A 281 -9.70 -18.21 -5.29
N THR A 282 -9.57 -19.51 -5.14
CA THR A 282 -9.81 -20.21 -3.87
C THR A 282 -8.45 -20.44 -3.22
N VAL A 283 -8.26 -19.94 -1.99
CA VAL A 283 -6.97 -19.92 -1.30
C VAL A 283 -7.12 -20.47 0.12
N VAL A 284 -6.23 -21.36 0.52
CA VAL A 284 -6.08 -21.79 1.92
C VAL A 284 -5.06 -20.88 2.61
N LEU A 285 -5.53 -20.14 3.62
CA LEU A 285 -4.71 -19.24 4.42
C LEU A 285 -3.88 -20.01 5.47
N PRO A 286 -2.84 -19.39 6.08
CA PRO A 286 -1.99 -20.04 7.09
C PRO A 286 -2.72 -20.51 8.36
N ASN A 287 -3.87 -19.92 8.67
CA ASN A 287 -4.75 -20.37 9.75
C ASN A 287 -5.61 -21.61 9.37
N GLY A 288 -5.60 -22.02 8.10
CA GLY A 288 -6.41 -23.10 7.54
C GLY A 288 -7.77 -22.66 6.97
N GLU A 289 -8.10 -21.36 7.03
CA GLU A 289 -9.34 -20.84 6.44
C GLU A 289 -9.29 -20.89 4.91
N VAL A 290 -10.43 -21.25 4.30
CA VAL A 290 -10.59 -21.24 2.85
C VAL A 290 -11.29 -19.96 2.43
N VAL A 291 -10.57 -19.10 1.73
CA VAL A 291 -11.12 -17.84 1.20
C VAL A 291 -11.35 -17.94 -0.30
N LYS A 292 -12.45 -17.36 -0.75
CA LYS A 292 -12.76 -17.16 -2.17
C LYS A 292 -12.69 -15.66 -2.45
N THR A 293 -11.74 -15.23 -3.28
CA THR A 293 -11.39 -13.80 -3.39
C THR A 293 -12.51 -12.95 -3.96
N ARG A 294 -13.32 -13.50 -4.87
CA ARG A 294 -14.59 -12.88 -5.32
C ARG A 294 -15.55 -13.90 -5.96
N ARG A 295 -16.74 -13.44 -6.33
CA ARG A 295 -17.68 -14.22 -7.16
C ARG A 295 -17.22 -14.20 -8.63
N ARG A 296 -17.82 -15.06 -9.46
CA ARG A 296 -17.44 -15.30 -10.87
C ARG A 296 -17.68 -14.13 -11.84
N ALA A 297 -18.42 -13.09 -11.42
CA ALA A 297 -18.74 -11.96 -12.29
C ALA A 297 -17.47 -11.27 -12.84
N ARG A 298 -17.49 -10.89 -14.13
CA ARG A 298 -16.36 -10.23 -14.80
C ARG A 298 -15.99 -8.86 -14.22
N LYS A 299 -16.96 -8.19 -13.59
CA LYS A 299 -16.77 -6.90 -12.93
C LYS A 299 -17.36 -6.99 -11.53
N SER A 300 -16.64 -6.46 -10.56
CA SER A 300 -17.09 -6.31 -9.18
C SER A 300 -16.40 -5.09 -8.58
N ALA A 301 -17.17 -4.24 -7.90
CA ALA A 301 -16.65 -3.15 -7.08
C ALA A 301 -16.91 -3.41 -5.58
N ALA A 302 -17.28 -4.66 -5.22
CA ALA A 302 -17.58 -5.03 -3.85
C ALA A 302 -16.28 -5.27 -3.06
N GLY A 303 -15.86 -4.27 -2.28
CA GLY A 303 -14.70 -4.34 -1.40
C GLY A 303 -13.35 -4.30 -2.13
N PHE A 304 -12.29 -4.68 -1.42
CA PHE A 304 -10.93 -4.71 -1.96
C PHE A 304 -10.73 -5.89 -2.92
N ASP A 305 -9.92 -5.71 -3.96
CA ASP A 305 -9.54 -6.81 -4.85
C ASP A 305 -8.46 -7.70 -4.23
N THR A 306 -8.90 -8.61 -3.36
CA THR A 306 -8.02 -9.59 -2.72
C THR A 306 -7.42 -10.60 -3.72
N THR A 307 -7.97 -10.72 -4.93
CA THR A 307 -7.39 -11.58 -5.98
C THR A 307 -5.99 -11.11 -6.34
N LYS A 308 -5.82 -9.79 -6.51
CA LYS A 308 -4.52 -9.18 -6.83
C LYS A 308 -3.52 -9.27 -5.68
N LEU A 309 -3.99 -9.44 -4.45
CA LEU A 309 -3.11 -9.62 -3.31
C LEU A 309 -2.36 -10.96 -3.37
N PHE A 310 -3.00 -12.02 -3.86
CA PHE A 310 -2.38 -13.35 -3.98
C PHE A 310 -1.58 -13.53 -5.27
N ILE A 311 -1.88 -12.76 -6.31
CA ILE A 311 -1.12 -12.78 -7.56
C ILE A 311 0.25 -12.11 -7.33
N GLY A 312 1.33 -12.85 -7.57
CA GLY A 312 2.69 -12.41 -7.23
C GLY A 312 3.02 -12.54 -5.74
N ALA A 313 2.20 -13.21 -4.94
CA ALA A 313 2.47 -13.44 -3.52
C ALA A 313 3.50 -14.55 -3.27
N GLU A 314 3.86 -15.34 -4.29
CA GLU A 314 4.91 -16.37 -4.25
C GLU A 314 4.67 -17.46 -3.20
N GLY A 315 3.40 -17.74 -2.93
CA GLY A 315 3.00 -18.68 -1.88
C GLY A 315 3.29 -18.19 -0.47
N THR A 316 3.61 -16.90 -0.28
CA THR A 316 3.92 -16.35 1.06
C THR A 316 2.67 -15.94 1.85
N LEU A 317 1.50 -15.83 1.22
CA LEU A 317 0.25 -15.42 1.89
C LEU A 317 -0.78 -16.55 2.00
N GLY A 318 -0.54 -17.69 1.35
CA GLY A 318 -1.47 -18.82 1.32
C GLY A 318 -1.22 -19.73 0.13
N ILE A 319 -2.03 -20.79 0.03
CA ILE A 319 -1.94 -21.82 -1.00
C ILE A 319 -3.17 -21.74 -1.91
N VAL A 320 -2.96 -21.40 -3.17
CA VAL A 320 -4.03 -21.37 -4.18
C VAL A 320 -4.41 -22.81 -4.51
N THR A 321 -5.69 -23.16 -4.43
CA THR A 321 -6.20 -24.51 -4.74
C THR A 321 -7.04 -24.55 -6.01
N GLU A 322 -7.75 -23.47 -6.33
CA GLU A 322 -8.56 -23.32 -7.54
C GLU A 322 -8.50 -21.89 -8.08
N ALA A 323 -8.68 -21.75 -9.40
CA ALA A 323 -8.81 -20.46 -10.06
C ALA A 323 -9.94 -20.47 -11.10
N THR A 324 -10.67 -19.36 -11.18
CA THR A 324 -11.55 -19.05 -12.31
C THR A 324 -10.81 -18.15 -13.28
N LEU A 325 -10.64 -18.61 -14.51
CA LEU A 325 -9.87 -17.96 -15.55
C LEU A 325 -10.79 -17.36 -16.61
N ARG A 326 -10.44 -16.18 -17.09
CA ARG A 326 -11.07 -15.58 -18.28
C ARG A 326 -10.47 -16.22 -19.54
N LEU A 327 -11.32 -16.46 -20.54
CA LEU A 327 -10.96 -16.89 -21.87
C LEU A 327 -11.17 -15.76 -22.89
N THR A 328 -10.48 -15.85 -24.02
CA THR A 328 -10.59 -14.91 -25.14
C THR A 328 -10.74 -15.67 -26.46
N PRO A 329 -11.39 -15.09 -27.49
CA PRO A 329 -11.48 -15.72 -28.81
C PRO A 329 -10.11 -16.01 -29.42
N LEU A 330 -9.99 -17.20 -30.01
CA LEU A 330 -8.81 -17.59 -30.78
C LEU A 330 -8.86 -16.91 -32.17
N LEU A 331 -7.81 -16.16 -32.52
CA LEU A 331 -7.71 -15.44 -33.79
C LEU A 331 -6.68 -16.09 -34.73
N PRO A 332 -6.88 -16.03 -36.06
CA PRO A 332 -5.84 -16.44 -37.01
C PRO A 332 -4.55 -15.66 -36.76
N THR A 333 -3.42 -16.35 -36.82
CA THR A 333 -2.10 -15.80 -36.50
C THR A 333 -1.08 -16.24 -37.55
N LYS A 334 -0.14 -15.36 -37.90
CA LYS A 334 1.02 -15.68 -38.73
C LYS A 334 2.32 -15.29 -38.03
N VAL A 335 3.34 -16.14 -38.16
CA VAL A 335 4.68 -15.94 -37.60
C VAL A 335 5.59 -15.33 -38.65
N ALA A 336 6.37 -14.32 -38.25
CA ALA A 336 7.36 -13.68 -39.10
C ALA A 336 8.65 -13.40 -38.32
N MET A 337 9.73 -13.10 -39.04
CA MET A 337 10.99 -12.64 -38.46
C MET A 337 11.58 -11.46 -39.23
N ALA A 338 12.34 -10.63 -38.51
CA ALA A 338 13.14 -9.55 -39.06
C ALA A 338 14.57 -9.60 -38.51
N GLN A 339 15.58 -9.48 -39.37
CA GLN A 339 16.99 -9.48 -38.94
C GLN A 339 17.63 -8.11 -39.03
N PHE A 340 18.46 -7.76 -38.05
CA PHE A 340 19.08 -6.45 -37.87
C PHE A 340 20.60 -6.58 -37.73
N PRO A 341 21.35 -5.49 -37.97
CA PRO A 341 22.80 -5.50 -37.77
C PRO A 341 23.21 -5.44 -36.29
N ASP A 342 22.35 -4.93 -35.40
CA ASP A 342 22.59 -4.84 -33.95
C ASP A 342 21.27 -4.80 -33.14
N VAL A 343 21.38 -5.08 -31.83
CA VAL A 343 20.25 -5.10 -30.86
C VAL A 343 19.58 -3.75 -30.69
N GLU A 344 20.33 -2.64 -30.75
CA GLU A 344 19.80 -1.30 -30.53
C GLU A 344 18.79 -0.93 -31.62
N ARG A 345 19.13 -1.21 -32.88
CA ARG A 345 18.24 -1.02 -34.04
C ARG A 345 17.04 -1.95 -34.01
N ALA A 346 17.23 -3.22 -33.60
CA ALA A 346 16.12 -4.16 -33.45
C ALA A 346 15.09 -3.63 -32.44
N VAL A 347 15.53 -3.29 -31.22
CA VAL A 347 14.64 -2.84 -30.15
C VAL A 347 14.03 -1.45 -30.45
N SER A 348 14.77 -0.54 -31.11
CA SER A 348 14.24 0.78 -31.51
C SER A 348 13.04 0.69 -32.46
N ALA A 349 12.95 -0.36 -33.28
CA ALA A 349 11.79 -0.58 -34.15
C ALA A 349 10.52 -0.93 -33.36
N VAL A 350 10.65 -1.54 -32.18
CA VAL A 350 9.54 -2.08 -31.40
C VAL A 350 8.59 -0.98 -30.93
N GLN A 351 9.13 0.09 -30.34
CA GLN A 351 8.33 1.22 -29.85
C GLN A 351 7.51 1.85 -30.99
N GLU A 352 8.11 2.03 -32.16
CA GLU A 352 7.43 2.61 -33.32
C GLU A 352 6.31 1.68 -33.83
N ILE A 353 6.55 0.36 -33.86
CA ILE A 353 5.54 -0.64 -34.26
C ILE A 353 4.32 -0.59 -33.32
N LEU A 354 4.55 -0.60 -32.01
CA LEU A 354 3.49 -0.66 -31.00
C LEU A 354 2.62 0.61 -30.98
N ASN A 355 3.22 1.77 -31.25
CA ASN A 355 2.51 3.06 -31.28
C ASN A 355 1.79 3.34 -32.60
N THR A 356 1.75 2.38 -33.53
CA THR A 356 0.90 2.49 -34.72
C THR A 356 -0.54 2.06 -34.43
N PRO A 357 -1.52 2.49 -35.25
CA PRO A 357 -2.89 1.97 -35.18
C PRO A 357 -3.01 0.44 -35.34
N TYR A 358 -1.96 -0.20 -35.87
CA TYR A 358 -1.90 -1.65 -36.06
C TYR A 358 -1.15 -2.40 -34.95
N GLY A 359 -0.58 -1.67 -33.97
CA GLY A 359 0.03 -2.26 -32.77
C GLY A 359 -0.86 -3.30 -32.07
N PRO A 360 -2.18 -3.09 -31.92
CA PRO A 360 -3.09 -4.09 -31.34
C PRO A 360 -3.19 -5.44 -32.07
N HIS A 361 -2.65 -5.54 -33.30
CA HIS A 361 -2.56 -6.80 -34.06
C HIS A 361 -1.26 -7.57 -33.79
N ILE A 362 -0.30 -6.98 -33.08
CA ILE A 362 0.90 -7.68 -32.64
C ILE A 362 0.53 -8.53 -31.44
N GLN A 363 0.54 -9.84 -31.61
CA GLN A 363 0.35 -10.79 -30.51
C GLN A 363 1.62 -10.93 -29.68
N CYS A 364 2.77 -11.01 -30.37
CA CYS A 364 4.09 -11.19 -29.77
C CYS A 364 5.15 -10.47 -30.59
N ILE A 365 6.19 -9.96 -29.93
CA ILE A 365 7.41 -9.43 -30.55
C ILE A 365 8.59 -9.72 -29.63
N GLU A 366 9.47 -10.60 -30.11
CA GLU A 366 10.48 -11.28 -29.30
C GLU A 366 11.88 -11.03 -29.88
N LEU A 367 12.81 -10.55 -29.07
CA LEU A 367 14.21 -10.40 -29.45
C LEU A 367 14.97 -11.70 -29.17
N LEU A 368 15.79 -12.11 -30.12
CA LEU A 368 16.88 -13.07 -29.94
C LEU A 368 18.14 -12.41 -30.50
N ASP A 369 19.15 -12.24 -29.67
CA ASP A 369 20.40 -11.66 -30.13
C ASP A 369 21.22 -12.65 -30.97
N ASP A 370 22.25 -12.17 -31.66
CA ASP A 370 23.15 -12.98 -32.48
C ASP A 370 23.74 -14.18 -31.71
N SER A 371 24.09 -13.99 -30.44
CA SER A 371 24.61 -15.04 -29.57
C SER A 371 23.55 -16.10 -29.27
N MET A 372 22.29 -15.70 -29.02
CA MET A 372 21.15 -16.60 -28.88
C MET A 372 20.88 -17.38 -30.18
N MET A 373 20.88 -16.70 -31.33
CA MET A 373 20.68 -17.35 -32.64
C MET A 373 21.78 -18.38 -32.92
N LYS A 374 23.03 -18.07 -32.55
CA LYS A 374 24.15 -19.02 -32.62
C LYS A 374 23.96 -20.20 -31.67
N ALA A 375 23.53 -19.97 -30.44
CA ALA A 375 23.28 -21.02 -29.46
C ALA A 375 22.19 -21.99 -29.92
N ILE A 376 21.08 -21.46 -30.44
CA ILE A 376 19.98 -22.25 -31.03
C ILE A 376 20.47 -23.13 -32.18
N ASN A 377 21.28 -22.58 -33.10
CA ASN A 377 21.88 -23.37 -34.19
C ASN A 377 22.82 -24.47 -33.67
N THR A 378 23.59 -24.17 -32.62
CA THR A 378 24.62 -25.08 -32.08
C THR A 378 24.01 -26.21 -31.24
N ALA A 379 22.93 -25.95 -30.52
CA ALA A 379 22.22 -26.94 -29.71
C ALA A 379 21.62 -28.09 -30.56
N GLY A 380 21.49 -27.90 -31.89
CA GLY A 380 21.01 -28.94 -32.80
C GLY A 380 19.52 -29.22 -32.71
N ILE A 381 18.76 -28.33 -32.07
CA ILE A 381 17.29 -28.42 -31.92
C ILE A 381 16.57 -27.92 -33.20
N VAL A 382 17.27 -27.21 -34.08
CA VAL A 382 16.70 -26.63 -35.29
C VAL A 382 16.85 -27.52 -36.52
N ASN A 383 15.76 -27.68 -37.27
CA ASN A 383 15.76 -28.38 -38.56
C ASN A 383 16.51 -27.60 -39.65
N HIS A 384 16.51 -26.26 -39.57
CA HIS A 384 17.15 -25.36 -40.52
C HIS A 384 17.94 -24.27 -39.76
N PRO A 385 19.26 -24.14 -39.97
CA PRO A 385 20.06 -23.12 -39.30
C PRO A 385 19.64 -21.71 -39.70
N TYR A 386 19.52 -20.80 -38.73
CA TYR A 386 19.28 -19.39 -38.98
C TYR A 386 20.57 -18.62 -39.27
N SER A 387 20.48 -17.50 -39.98
CA SER A 387 21.60 -16.55 -40.05
C SER A 387 21.87 -15.95 -38.66
N VAL A 388 23.13 -15.92 -38.25
CA VAL A 388 23.57 -15.40 -36.94
C VAL A 388 23.57 -13.86 -36.96
N LYS A 389 22.42 -13.28 -36.65
CA LYS A 389 22.17 -11.83 -36.55
C LYS A 389 21.13 -11.57 -35.47
N ASP A 390 21.16 -10.37 -34.89
CA ASP A 390 20.10 -9.93 -33.98
C ASP A 390 18.74 -9.97 -34.70
N THR A 391 17.77 -10.67 -34.13
CA THR A 391 16.54 -11.06 -34.82
C THR A 391 15.32 -10.78 -33.95
N LEU A 392 14.29 -10.16 -34.55
CA LEU A 392 12.96 -10.07 -33.96
C LEU A 392 12.07 -11.16 -34.54
N PHE A 393 11.38 -11.92 -33.70
CA PHE A 393 10.28 -12.81 -34.06
C PHE A 393 8.95 -12.15 -33.75
N PHE A 394 7.97 -12.33 -34.62
CA PHE A 394 6.64 -11.73 -34.51
C PHE A 394 5.56 -12.79 -34.59
N LYS A 395 4.49 -12.60 -33.82
CA LYS A 395 3.17 -13.17 -34.12
C LYS A 395 2.21 -12.02 -34.43
N ILE A 396 1.61 -12.06 -35.61
CA ILE A 396 0.66 -11.05 -36.08
C ILE A 396 -0.70 -11.72 -36.22
N GLN A 397 -1.73 -11.17 -35.57
CA GLN A 397 -3.05 -11.78 -35.45
C GLN A 397 -4.19 -10.91 -35.98
N GLY A 398 -5.24 -11.57 -36.46
CA GLY A 398 -6.45 -10.93 -36.98
C GLY A 398 -7.03 -11.70 -38.16
N ASP A 399 -7.99 -11.10 -38.86
CA ASP A 399 -8.40 -11.60 -40.17
C ASP A 399 -7.30 -11.36 -41.23
N ALA A 400 -7.49 -11.92 -42.42
CA ALA A 400 -6.49 -11.82 -43.49
C ALA A 400 -6.14 -10.36 -43.85
N ALA A 401 -7.11 -9.45 -43.81
CA ALA A 401 -6.88 -8.03 -44.09
C ALA A 401 -6.08 -7.35 -42.99
N SER A 402 -6.40 -7.61 -41.73
CA SER A 402 -5.70 -7.08 -40.56
C SER A 402 -4.25 -7.54 -40.52
N ILE A 403 -4.01 -8.85 -40.73
CA ILE A 403 -2.66 -9.41 -40.79
C ILE A 403 -1.87 -8.74 -41.91
N LYS A 404 -2.44 -8.63 -43.13
CA LYS A 404 -1.77 -7.98 -44.26
C LYS A 404 -1.38 -6.53 -43.93
N ASN A 405 -2.33 -5.72 -43.46
CA ASN A 405 -2.09 -4.30 -43.18
C ASN A 405 -1.06 -4.09 -42.07
N ALA A 406 -1.18 -4.83 -40.96
CA ALA A 406 -0.21 -4.77 -39.87
C ALA A 406 1.19 -5.15 -40.36
N SER A 407 1.29 -6.18 -41.21
CA SER A 407 2.56 -6.66 -41.74
C SER A 407 3.23 -5.69 -42.71
N GLU A 408 2.46 -4.98 -43.55
CA GLU A 408 3.00 -3.92 -44.42
C GLU A 408 3.63 -2.78 -43.61
N ILE A 409 2.96 -2.40 -42.51
CA ILE A 409 3.47 -1.37 -41.58
C ILE A 409 4.70 -1.86 -40.83
N VAL A 410 4.67 -3.06 -40.25
CA VAL A 410 5.84 -3.67 -39.59
C VAL A 410 7.01 -3.74 -40.55
N LYS A 411 6.81 -4.25 -41.78
CA LYS A 411 7.85 -4.34 -42.82
C LYS A 411 8.47 -2.98 -43.16
N LYS A 412 7.65 -1.92 -43.23
CA LYS A 412 8.13 -0.56 -43.47
C LYS A 412 9.00 -0.06 -42.30
N ILE A 413 8.56 -0.29 -41.07
CA ILE A 413 9.26 0.18 -39.86
C ILE A 413 10.57 -0.59 -39.66
N VAL A 414 10.56 -1.93 -39.69
CA VAL A 414 11.80 -2.71 -39.53
C VAL A 414 12.82 -2.38 -40.61
N LYS A 415 12.39 -2.11 -41.85
CA LYS A 415 13.27 -1.64 -42.93
C LYS A 415 13.84 -0.25 -42.64
N LYS A 416 13.05 0.68 -42.12
CA LYS A 416 13.51 2.02 -41.70
C LYS A 416 14.62 1.92 -40.64
N HIS A 417 14.53 0.95 -39.74
CA HIS A 417 15.53 0.68 -38.71
C HIS A 417 16.67 -0.25 -39.18
N GLY A 418 16.82 -0.46 -40.49
CA GLY A 418 17.98 -1.15 -41.06
C GLY A 418 17.88 -2.67 -41.12
N SER A 419 16.68 -3.24 -40.99
CA SER A 419 16.50 -4.68 -41.15
C SER A 419 16.90 -5.15 -42.55
N SER A 420 17.70 -6.21 -42.63
CA SER A 420 18.14 -6.80 -43.92
C SER A 420 17.10 -7.72 -44.55
N GLU A 421 16.17 -8.25 -43.76
CA GLU A 421 15.18 -9.23 -44.20
C GLU A 421 13.94 -9.16 -43.31
N PHE A 422 12.75 -9.23 -43.90
CA PHE A 422 11.48 -9.48 -43.21
C PHE A 422 10.74 -10.60 -43.94
N ARG A 423 10.54 -11.75 -43.30
CA ARG A 423 9.94 -12.94 -43.91
C ARG A 423 8.92 -13.60 -42.99
N PHE A 424 7.87 -14.16 -43.58
CA PHE A 424 6.96 -15.05 -42.89
C PHE A 424 7.49 -16.48 -42.90
N ALA A 425 7.06 -17.27 -41.93
CA ALA A 425 7.10 -18.73 -42.05
C ALA A 425 6.29 -19.16 -43.28
N ALA A 426 6.84 -20.08 -44.07
CA ALA A 426 6.23 -20.59 -45.29
C ALA A 426 5.09 -21.58 -45.01
N THR A 427 5.19 -22.33 -43.91
CA THR A 427 4.19 -23.30 -43.48
C THR A 427 3.87 -23.13 -41.98
N ASP A 428 2.79 -23.76 -41.53
CA ASP A 428 2.43 -23.74 -40.11
C ASP A 428 3.45 -24.54 -39.28
N GLU A 429 4.07 -25.59 -39.84
CA GLU A 429 5.17 -26.32 -39.21
C GLU A 429 6.42 -25.42 -39.01
N GLU A 430 6.81 -24.63 -40.02
CA GLU A 430 7.92 -23.67 -39.84
C GLU A 430 7.57 -22.60 -38.78
N ALA A 431 6.31 -22.17 -38.73
CA ALA A 431 5.85 -21.21 -37.73
C ALA A 431 5.93 -21.78 -36.31
N ASP A 432 5.52 -23.04 -36.12
CA ASP A 432 5.61 -23.75 -34.86
C ASP A 432 7.07 -23.99 -34.45
N ASP A 433 7.93 -24.43 -35.38
CA ASP A 433 9.37 -24.59 -35.16
C ASP A 433 10.02 -23.27 -34.73
N MET A 434 9.77 -22.17 -35.44
CA MET A 434 10.28 -20.84 -35.08
C MET A 434 9.88 -20.45 -33.66
N TRP A 435 8.61 -20.64 -33.29
CA TRP A 435 8.13 -20.27 -31.96
C TRP A 435 8.69 -21.19 -30.87
N GLN A 436 8.81 -22.48 -31.16
CA GLN A 436 9.34 -23.46 -30.23
C GLN A 436 10.84 -23.23 -29.95
N ASN A 437 11.61 -22.84 -30.96
CA ASN A 437 13.01 -22.46 -30.83
C ASN A 437 13.17 -21.24 -29.90
N ARG A 438 12.29 -20.23 -30.03
CA ARG A 438 12.24 -19.11 -29.08
C ARG A 438 11.91 -19.57 -27.65
N LYS A 439 10.99 -20.52 -27.47
CA LYS A 439 10.64 -21.07 -26.15
C LYS A 439 11.78 -21.87 -25.51
N TYR A 440 12.64 -22.50 -26.30
CA TYR A 440 13.78 -23.28 -25.83
C TYR A 440 15.10 -22.48 -25.71
N ALA A 441 15.04 -21.15 -25.68
CA ALA A 441 16.19 -20.26 -25.59
C ALA A 441 17.16 -20.59 -24.42
N LEU A 442 16.62 -20.82 -23.21
CA LEU A 442 17.43 -21.19 -22.04
C LEU A 442 18.12 -22.56 -22.22
N MET A 443 17.37 -23.56 -22.68
CA MET A 443 17.92 -24.90 -22.93
C MET A 443 18.99 -24.87 -24.01
N SER A 444 18.75 -24.11 -25.08
CA SER A 444 19.71 -23.96 -26.18
C SER A 444 21.02 -23.31 -25.71
N SER A 445 20.94 -22.31 -24.82
CA SER A 445 22.11 -21.64 -24.26
C SER A 445 22.94 -22.58 -23.39
N LEU A 446 22.30 -23.38 -22.53
CA LEU A 446 22.97 -24.38 -21.70
C LEU A 446 23.58 -25.51 -22.53
N GLN A 447 22.86 -26.02 -23.54
CA GLN A 447 23.34 -27.10 -24.40
C GLN A 447 24.48 -26.67 -25.32
N ALA A 448 24.49 -25.43 -25.78
CA ALA A 448 25.61 -24.89 -26.55
C ALA A 448 26.90 -24.80 -25.71
N HIS A 449 26.78 -24.80 -24.38
CA HIS A 449 27.90 -24.69 -23.44
C HIS A 449 27.80 -25.73 -22.32
N PRO A 450 27.99 -27.04 -22.62
CA PRO A 450 27.86 -28.11 -21.65
C PRO A 450 28.78 -27.92 -20.44
N GLY A 451 28.24 -28.19 -19.24
CA GLY A 451 28.98 -28.07 -17.99
C GLY A 451 28.99 -26.68 -17.35
N THR A 452 28.41 -25.67 -18.01
CA THR A 452 28.22 -24.33 -17.43
C THR A 452 26.91 -24.24 -16.63
N ARG A 453 26.86 -23.33 -15.65
CA ARG A 453 25.60 -22.87 -15.04
C ARG A 453 25.11 -21.62 -15.78
N CYS A 454 23.83 -21.31 -15.61
CA CYS A 454 23.23 -20.08 -16.14
C CYS A 454 22.65 -19.24 -15.02
N TRP A 455 22.99 -17.96 -14.98
CA TRP A 455 22.27 -16.96 -14.21
C TRP A 455 21.28 -16.27 -15.14
N THR A 456 20.00 -16.60 -14.99
CA THR A 456 18.93 -16.00 -15.78
C THR A 456 18.55 -14.65 -15.18
N THR A 457 18.83 -13.56 -15.88
CA THR A 457 18.35 -12.25 -15.47
C THR A 457 16.94 -12.00 -16.00
N ASP A 458 16.23 -11.08 -15.35
CA ASP A 458 14.88 -10.70 -15.74
C ASP A 458 14.64 -9.28 -15.22
N VAL A 459 14.58 -8.31 -16.12
CA VAL A 459 14.30 -6.91 -15.82
C VAL A 459 13.34 -6.34 -16.86
N CYS A 460 12.57 -5.34 -16.48
CA CYS A 460 11.64 -4.67 -17.40
C CYS A 460 11.75 -3.16 -17.22
N VAL A 461 11.64 -2.41 -18.31
CA VAL A 461 11.66 -0.93 -18.33
C VAL A 461 10.55 -0.41 -19.23
N PRO A 462 10.17 0.87 -19.14
CA PRO A 462 9.35 1.50 -20.17
C PRO A 462 9.92 1.20 -21.56
N VAL A 463 9.08 0.79 -22.52
CA VAL A 463 9.52 0.32 -23.86
C VAL A 463 10.46 1.32 -24.56
N SER A 464 10.28 2.62 -24.31
CA SER A 464 11.15 3.70 -24.82
C SER A 464 12.60 3.65 -24.30
N ARG A 465 12.85 3.02 -23.15
CA ARG A 465 14.17 2.89 -22.50
C ARG A 465 14.83 1.54 -22.77
N LEU A 466 14.09 0.59 -23.35
CA LEU A 466 14.61 -0.76 -23.62
C LEU A 466 15.81 -0.79 -24.59
N PRO A 467 15.87 0.02 -25.67
CA PRO A 467 17.04 0.03 -26.55
C PRO A 467 18.35 0.37 -25.82
N GLU A 468 18.31 1.42 -24.99
CA GLU A 468 19.42 1.88 -24.15
C GLU A 468 19.85 0.76 -23.19
N LEU A 469 18.92 0.18 -22.45
CA LEU A 469 19.20 -0.87 -21.48
C LEU A 469 19.84 -2.12 -22.13
N VAL A 470 19.28 -2.62 -23.23
CA VAL A 470 19.79 -3.83 -23.91
C VAL A 470 21.17 -3.58 -24.50
N TYR A 471 21.38 -2.42 -25.13
CA TYR A 471 22.67 -2.04 -25.71
C TYR A 471 23.76 -1.96 -24.63
N GLU A 472 23.51 -1.21 -23.55
CA GLU A 472 24.48 -1.06 -22.47
C GLU A 472 24.78 -2.39 -21.78
N THR A 473 23.78 -3.25 -21.63
CA THR A 473 23.95 -4.57 -21.03
C THR A 473 24.80 -5.48 -21.90
N LYS A 474 24.53 -5.54 -23.21
CA LYS A 474 25.33 -6.34 -24.15
C LYS A 474 26.79 -5.85 -24.19
N LYS A 475 27.00 -4.53 -24.14
CA LYS A 475 28.33 -3.91 -24.05
C LYS A 475 29.05 -4.29 -22.74
N ASP A 476 28.39 -4.13 -21.60
CA ASP A 476 28.94 -4.40 -20.27
C ASP A 476 29.35 -5.88 -20.10
N LEU A 477 28.50 -6.82 -20.55
CA LEU A 477 28.80 -8.25 -20.52
C LEU A 477 30.02 -8.59 -21.39
N LYS A 478 30.11 -8.00 -22.59
CA LYS A 478 31.25 -8.18 -23.49
C LYS A 478 32.54 -7.60 -22.91
N GLU A 479 32.50 -6.40 -22.34
CA GLU A 479 33.66 -5.75 -21.71
C GLU A 479 34.12 -6.49 -20.44
N SER A 480 33.18 -7.13 -19.74
CA SER A 480 33.45 -8.01 -18.59
C SER A 480 34.00 -9.39 -19.01
N GLY A 481 34.08 -9.69 -20.31
CA GLY A 481 34.50 -11.00 -20.81
C GLY A 481 33.54 -12.14 -20.49
N LEU A 482 32.30 -11.81 -20.12
CA LEU A 482 31.29 -12.79 -19.71
C LEU A 482 30.54 -13.32 -20.92
N GLN A 483 30.34 -14.64 -20.93
CA GLN A 483 29.56 -15.27 -21.98
C GLN A 483 28.07 -15.16 -21.68
N SER A 484 27.31 -14.63 -22.62
CA SER A 484 25.86 -14.47 -22.45
C SER A 484 25.11 -14.56 -23.77
N THR A 485 23.83 -14.92 -23.67
CA THR A 485 22.85 -14.75 -24.75
C THR A 485 21.74 -13.81 -24.28
N ILE A 486 21.11 -13.09 -25.20
CA ILE A 486 19.99 -12.19 -24.89
C ILE A 486 18.73 -12.67 -25.61
N VAL A 487 17.65 -12.75 -24.84
CA VAL A 487 16.31 -13.05 -25.34
C VAL A 487 15.32 -12.18 -24.59
N GLY A 488 14.28 -11.67 -25.25
CA GLY A 488 13.34 -10.79 -24.54
C GLY A 488 11.98 -10.62 -25.17
N HIS A 489 11.00 -10.44 -24.29
CA HIS A 489 9.65 -9.97 -24.58
C HIS A 489 9.68 -8.46 -24.85
N VAL A 490 10.35 -8.05 -25.94
CA VAL A 490 10.63 -6.61 -26.16
C VAL A 490 9.38 -5.77 -26.39
N GLY A 491 8.25 -6.44 -26.67
CA GLY A 491 6.94 -5.81 -26.84
C GLY A 491 6.35 -5.18 -25.59
N ASP A 492 6.70 -5.68 -24.41
CA ASP A 492 6.20 -5.16 -23.13
C ASP A 492 7.30 -4.58 -22.25
N GLY A 493 8.52 -4.43 -22.79
CA GLY A 493 9.63 -3.78 -22.10
C GLY A 493 10.58 -4.73 -21.38
N ASN A 494 10.39 -6.05 -21.49
CA ASN A 494 11.13 -7.06 -20.74
C ASN A 494 12.20 -7.78 -21.57
N PHE A 495 13.35 -8.06 -20.96
CA PHE A 495 14.35 -8.96 -21.54
C PHE A 495 15.16 -9.71 -20.47
N HIS A 496 15.85 -10.74 -20.95
CA HIS A 496 16.69 -11.64 -20.19
C HIS A 496 18.09 -11.66 -20.80
N ALA A 497 19.10 -11.50 -19.95
CA ALA A 497 20.46 -11.91 -20.24
C ALA A 497 20.69 -13.27 -19.56
N LEU A 498 21.02 -14.29 -20.35
CA LEU A 498 21.34 -15.62 -19.87
C LEU A 498 22.86 -15.70 -19.76
N ILE A 499 23.40 -15.43 -18.57
CA ILE A 499 24.85 -15.35 -18.35
C ILE A 499 25.35 -16.73 -17.98
N LEU A 500 26.21 -17.30 -18.82
CA LEU A 500 26.76 -18.65 -18.68
C LEU A 500 28.09 -18.57 -17.93
N PHE A 501 28.28 -19.41 -16.92
CA PHE A 501 29.44 -19.30 -16.05
C PHE A 501 29.87 -20.60 -15.37
N ASP A 502 31.16 -20.68 -15.07
CA ASP A 502 31.75 -21.61 -14.11
C ASP A 502 31.65 -21.04 -12.69
N ARG A 503 31.01 -21.78 -11.79
CA ARG A 503 30.72 -21.28 -10.42
C ARG A 503 31.97 -20.98 -9.61
N GLU A 504 33.04 -21.72 -9.77
CA GLU A 504 34.23 -21.56 -8.93
C GLU A 504 35.11 -20.41 -9.40
N ARG A 505 35.07 -20.08 -10.70
CA ARG A 505 35.97 -19.09 -11.32
C ARG A 505 35.31 -17.76 -11.63
N GLU A 506 34.04 -17.75 -12.01
CA GLU A 506 33.41 -16.59 -12.67
C GLU A 506 32.25 -15.99 -11.87
N PHE A 507 31.87 -16.60 -10.73
CA PHE A 507 30.67 -16.21 -9.97
C PHE A 507 30.66 -14.73 -9.55
N GLU A 508 31.76 -14.21 -8.97
CA GLU A 508 31.83 -12.81 -8.51
C GLU A 508 31.68 -11.81 -9.67
N ALA A 509 32.28 -12.10 -10.83
CA ALA A 509 32.19 -11.25 -12.01
C ALA A 509 30.76 -11.23 -12.57
N VAL A 510 30.11 -12.40 -12.61
CA VAL A 510 28.71 -12.56 -13.04
C VAL A 510 27.77 -11.84 -12.08
N GLU A 511 27.92 -12.04 -10.77
CA GLU A 511 27.13 -11.37 -9.74
C GLU A 511 27.24 -9.85 -9.89
N GLY A 512 28.47 -9.32 -10.02
CA GLY A 512 28.69 -7.90 -10.27
C GLY A 512 27.99 -7.37 -11.52
N ALA A 513 27.98 -8.13 -12.62
CA ALA A 513 27.30 -7.75 -13.86
C ALA A 513 25.76 -7.76 -13.70
N VAL A 514 25.21 -8.74 -12.99
CA VAL A 514 23.77 -8.82 -12.67
C VAL A 514 23.33 -7.63 -11.82
N HIS A 515 24.10 -7.28 -10.80
CA HIS A 515 23.83 -6.10 -9.96
C HIS A 515 23.78 -4.82 -10.81
N ARG A 516 24.78 -4.59 -11.67
CA ARG A 516 24.80 -3.42 -12.57
C ARG A 516 23.58 -3.40 -13.49
N LEU A 517 23.20 -4.54 -14.07
CA LEU A 517 21.99 -4.64 -14.89
C LEU A 517 20.72 -4.25 -14.11
N VAL A 518 20.52 -4.79 -12.93
CA VAL A 518 19.32 -4.51 -12.11
C VAL A 518 19.26 -3.04 -11.72
N HIS A 519 20.38 -2.46 -11.23
CA HIS A 519 20.42 -1.06 -10.86
C HIS A 519 20.22 -0.13 -12.06
N ARG A 520 20.75 -0.48 -13.23
CA ARG A 520 20.51 0.26 -14.48
C ARG A 520 19.02 0.22 -14.85
N ALA A 521 18.37 -0.93 -14.76
CA ALA A 521 16.94 -1.05 -15.04
C ALA A 521 16.09 -0.19 -14.08
N VAL A 522 16.36 -0.24 -12.77
CA VAL A 522 15.65 0.60 -11.77
C VAL A 522 15.89 2.09 -12.03
N ALA A 523 17.12 2.50 -12.36
CA ALA A 523 17.44 3.89 -12.70
C ALA A 523 16.73 4.39 -13.98
N LEU A 524 16.33 3.48 -14.87
CA LEU A 524 15.55 3.76 -16.08
C LEU A 524 14.03 3.69 -15.85
N ASP A 525 13.57 3.83 -14.60
CA ASP A 525 12.15 3.73 -14.20
C ASP A 525 11.56 2.32 -14.44
N GLY A 526 12.42 1.31 -14.36
CA GLY A 526 12.08 -0.10 -14.52
C GLY A 526 12.01 -0.89 -13.21
N THR A 527 11.96 -2.21 -13.35
CA THR A 527 11.84 -3.18 -12.25
C THR A 527 12.97 -4.21 -12.25
N CYS A 528 13.35 -4.66 -11.06
CA CYS A 528 14.32 -5.73 -10.83
C CYS A 528 13.81 -7.12 -11.23
N THR A 529 12.52 -7.27 -11.54
CA THR A 529 11.92 -8.50 -12.07
C THR A 529 10.70 -8.19 -12.94
N GLY A 530 10.76 -8.58 -14.21
CA GLY A 530 9.62 -8.46 -15.11
C GLY A 530 8.57 -9.56 -14.87
N GLU A 531 9.01 -10.81 -14.72
CA GLU A 531 8.09 -11.96 -14.68
C GLU A 531 8.48 -13.11 -13.73
N HIS A 532 9.74 -13.25 -13.32
CA HIS A 532 10.15 -14.41 -12.52
C HIS A 532 9.76 -14.31 -11.04
N GLY A 533 9.52 -13.10 -10.53
CA GLY A 533 9.25 -12.83 -9.12
C GLY A 533 10.53 -12.55 -8.31
N VAL A 534 10.38 -12.39 -6.99
CA VAL A 534 11.48 -12.00 -6.11
C VAL A 534 12.26 -13.20 -5.61
N GLY A 535 11.55 -14.19 -5.07
CA GLY A 535 12.12 -15.41 -4.53
C GLY A 535 13.29 -15.17 -3.56
N LEU A 536 14.33 -16.00 -3.67
CA LEU A 536 15.51 -15.89 -2.80
C LEU A 536 16.46 -14.77 -3.25
N GLY A 537 16.57 -14.53 -4.55
CA GLY A 537 17.64 -13.73 -5.15
C GLY A 537 17.46 -12.23 -5.11
N LYS A 538 16.24 -11.75 -5.37
CA LYS A 538 16.03 -10.34 -5.71
C LYS A 538 15.52 -9.50 -4.54
N LYS A 539 15.41 -10.09 -3.34
CA LYS A 539 14.89 -9.42 -2.14
C LYS A 539 15.61 -8.11 -1.82
N GLN A 540 16.92 -8.07 -2.07
CA GLN A 540 17.77 -6.91 -1.80
C GLN A 540 17.39 -5.68 -2.62
N TYR A 541 16.84 -5.85 -3.83
CA TYR A 541 16.51 -4.75 -4.73
C TYR A 541 15.15 -4.11 -4.43
N LEU A 542 14.31 -4.74 -3.60
CA LEU A 542 12.93 -4.28 -3.39
C LEU A 542 12.84 -2.93 -2.68
N VAL A 543 13.79 -2.61 -1.79
CA VAL A 543 13.80 -1.30 -1.13
C VAL A 543 14.24 -0.22 -2.11
N ASP A 544 15.19 -0.53 -2.99
CA ASP A 544 15.65 0.40 -4.03
C ASP A 544 14.55 0.68 -5.06
N GLU A 545 13.78 -0.35 -5.46
CA GLU A 545 12.68 -0.21 -6.43
C GLU A 545 11.41 0.41 -5.81
N LEU A 546 10.95 -0.09 -4.65
CA LEU A 546 9.62 0.24 -4.11
C LEU A 546 9.64 1.23 -2.94
N GLY A 547 10.82 1.46 -2.36
CA GLY A 547 10.98 2.23 -1.13
C GLY A 547 10.65 1.45 0.14
N ALA A 548 11.24 1.89 1.27
CA ALA A 548 11.11 1.23 2.57
C ALA A 548 9.66 1.16 3.08
N SER A 549 8.85 2.19 2.80
CA SER A 549 7.45 2.24 3.24
C SER A 549 6.58 1.17 2.55
N THR A 550 6.73 1.01 1.23
CA THR A 550 5.99 -0.01 0.45
C THR A 550 6.40 -1.41 0.88
N VAL A 551 7.70 -1.66 1.05
CA VAL A 551 8.21 -2.93 1.59
C VAL A 551 7.72 -3.15 3.02
N GLY A 552 7.61 -2.09 3.83
CA GLY A 552 7.01 -2.11 5.16
C GLY A 552 5.55 -2.56 5.14
N LEU A 553 4.74 -2.04 4.21
CA LEU A 553 3.35 -2.48 4.02
C LEU A 553 3.27 -3.97 3.63
N MET A 554 4.14 -4.44 2.73
CA MET A 554 4.21 -5.87 2.39
C MET A 554 4.49 -6.74 3.62
N LYS A 555 5.41 -6.31 4.50
CA LYS A 555 5.71 -6.98 5.77
C LYS A 555 4.52 -6.98 6.71
N THR A 556 3.79 -5.86 6.83
CA THR A 556 2.58 -5.75 7.64
C THR A 556 1.51 -6.74 7.18
N ILE A 557 1.25 -6.80 5.86
CA ILE A 557 0.28 -7.74 5.30
C ILE A 557 0.69 -9.19 5.55
N LYS A 558 1.97 -9.53 5.31
CA LYS A 558 2.51 -10.86 5.59
C LYS A 558 2.34 -11.24 7.06
N LYS A 559 2.66 -10.35 8.00
CA LYS A 559 2.51 -10.60 9.44
C LYS A 559 1.05 -10.75 9.85
N ALA A 560 0.14 -10.00 9.22
CA ALA A 560 -1.29 -10.08 9.50
C ALA A 560 -1.90 -11.41 9.02
N ILE A 561 -1.50 -11.88 7.84
CA ILE A 561 -2.04 -13.12 7.23
C ILE A 561 -1.33 -14.37 7.77
N ASP A 562 -0.02 -14.29 8.02
CA ASP A 562 0.82 -15.39 8.48
C ASP A 562 1.63 -15.01 9.74
N PRO A 563 0.97 -14.90 10.90
CA PRO A 563 1.62 -14.45 12.14
C PRO A 563 2.73 -15.40 12.63
N HIS A 564 2.67 -16.68 12.24
CA HIS A 564 3.71 -17.67 12.56
C HIS A 564 4.80 -17.78 11.49
N ASN A 565 4.69 -16.99 10.42
CA ASN A 565 5.61 -17.00 9.29
C ASN A 565 5.89 -18.41 8.76
N ILE A 566 4.88 -19.29 8.70
CA ILE A 566 5.06 -20.66 8.23
C ILE A 566 4.97 -20.76 6.71
N MET A 567 4.32 -19.81 6.03
CA MET A 567 3.99 -19.88 4.61
C MET A 567 5.14 -19.33 3.75
N ASN A 568 5.85 -20.24 3.08
CA ASN A 568 7.04 -20.04 2.26
C ASN A 568 8.05 -19.01 2.79
N PRO A 569 8.58 -19.17 4.03
CA PRO A 569 9.47 -18.19 4.64
C PRO A 569 10.78 -18.01 3.87
N GLY A 570 11.27 -16.76 3.89
CA GLY A 570 12.57 -16.38 3.33
C GLY A 570 12.59 -15.96 1.85
N LYS A 571 11.45 -15.98 1.13
CA LYS A 571 11.34 -15.69 -0.32
C LYS A 571 10.91 -14.25 -0.68
N LYS A 572 10.71 -13.40 0.32
CA LYS A 572 10.52 -11.93 0.20
C LYS A 572 11.39 -11.28 1.30
N PRO A 573 11.59 -9.94 1.37
CA PRO A 573 12.59 -9.34 2.26
C PRO A 573 12.13 -9.50 3.71
N LEU A 574 12.43 -10.66 4.22
CA LEU A 574 12.44 -11.14 5.58
C LEU A 574 13.82 -11.78 5.69
N SER A 575 14.84 -10.93 5.75
CA SER A 575 16.13 -11.33 6.31
C SER A 575 16.47 -10.28 7.36
N SER A 576 16.38 -10.74 8.61
CA SER A 576 17.43 -10.58 9.61
C SER A 576 18.14 -9.21 9.61
N PHE A 577 17.65 -8.28 10.42
CA PHE A 577 18.57 -7.80 11.44
C PHE A 577 18.80 -9.00 12.36
N ALA A 578 20.04 -9.46 12.41
CA ALA A 578 20.47 -10.47 13.36
C ALA A 578 19.89 -10.14 14.73
N SER A 579 19.35 -11.16 15.41
CA SER A 579 19.28 -11.18 16.85
C SER A 579 20.71 -10.98 17.36
N GLY A 580 21.08 -9.72 17.58
CA GLY A 580 22.04 -9.41 18.63
C GLY A 580 21.33 -9.70 19.93
N GLN A 581 21.31 -10.97 20.35
CA GLN A 581 21.23 -11.30 21.75
C GLN A 581 22.43 -10.59 22.39
N VAL A 582 22.18 -9.45 23.03
CA VAL A 582 23.00 -9.04 24.14
C VAL A 582 22.53 -9.94 25.28
N GLU A 583 23.26 -11.03 25.51
CA GLU A 583 23.20 -11.68 26.82
C GLU A 583 23.53 -10.59 27.85
N TRP A 584 22.56 -10.32 28.71
CA TRP A 584 22.77 -9.54 29.91
C TRP A 584 23.62 -10.39 30.85
N ASP A 585 24.94 -10.27 30.76
CA ASP A 585 25.78 -10.63 31.90
C ASP A 585 25.48 -9.62 33.01
N GLY A 586 25.16 -10.13 34.19
CA GLY A 586 24.73 -9.33 35.34
C GLY A 586 25.85 -8.53 35.98
N THR A 587 26.83 -8.01 35.23
CA THR A 587 27.90 -7.18 35.79
C THR A 587 27.99 -5.80 35.15
N SER A 588 27.46 -4.83 35.91
CA SER A 588 27.58 -3.39 35.68
C SER A 588 29.03 -2.95 35.40
N PRO A 589 29.30 -2.17 34.32
CA PRO A 589 30.51 -1.38 34.22
C PRO A 589 30.30 -0.02 34.87
N ASN A 590 31.12 0.22 35.89
CA ASN A 590 31.34 1.53 36.51
C ASN A 590 31.53 2.67 35.48
N THR A 591 30.68 3.68 35.64
CA THR A 591 30.98 5.12 35.69
C THR A 591 32.09 5.70 34.79
N GLY A 592 31.65 6.48 33.79
CA GLY A 592 32.40 7.57 33.14
C GLY A 592 31.46 8.77 32.90
N PRO A 593 31.90 10.04 33.09
CA PRO A 593 31.00 11.15 33.40
C PRO A 593 30.44 11.82 32.14
N GLY A 594 29.12 11.74 31.95
CA GLY A 594 28.40 12.42 30.88
C GLY A 594 27.07 11.73 30.55
N GLY A 595 26.23 11.56 31.58
CA GLY A 595 25.02 10.74 31.53
C GLY A 595 23.87 11.32 30.72
N VAL A 596 23.22 10.44 29.98
CA VAL A 596 21.76 10.44 29.78
C VAL A 596 21.29 9.01 30.10
N GLU A 597 21.16 8.74 31.40
CA GLU A 597 20.34 7.65 31.96
C GLU A 597 18.87 8.03 31.76
N VAL A 598 18.11 7.36 30.89
CA VAL A 598 16.64 7.59 30.83
C VAL A 598 15.80 6.31 30.69
N TYR A 599 16.33 5.17 30.24
CA TYR A 599 15.44 4.15 29.65
C TYR A 599 15.17 2.86 30.44
N ALA A 600 15.51 2.79 31.74
CA ALA A 600 15.09 1.65 32.58
C ALA A 600 14.38 2.06 33.89
N ASP A 601 14.67 3.24 34.47
CA ASP A 601 14.11 3.66 35.77
C ASP A 601 12.90 4.63 35.68
N GLY A 602 12.38 4.94 34.49
CA GLY A 602 11.45 6.08 34.30
C GLY A 602 9.99 5.79 33.94
N TRP A 603 9.59 4.55 33.65
CA TRP A 603 8.22 4.23 33.21
C TRP A 603 7.36 3.72 34.36
N ASP A 604 6.82 4.66 35.13
CA ASP A 604 5.78 4.38 36.11
C ASP A 604 4.40 4.36 35.42
N PHE A 605 3.69 3.23 35.58
CA PHE A 605 2.33 2.99 35.12
C PHE A 605 1.27 3.67 36.01
N THR A 606 1.64 4.09 37.22
CA THR A 606 0.71 4.66 38.20
C THR A 606 0.72 6.19 38.19
N THR A 607 1.84 6.81 37.84
CA THR A 607 1.97 8.29 37.81
C THR A 607 1.24 8.93 36.64
N ALA A 608 0.26 9.79 36.96
CA ALA A 608 -0.42 10.66 36.01
C ALA A 608 0.51 11.81 35.51
N PRO A 609 0.19 12.47 34.38
CA PRO A 609 1.01 13.54 33.85
C PRO A 609 1.00 14.73 34.83
N PRO A 610 2.13 15.44 34.99
CA PRO A 610 2.17 16.66 35.79
C PRO A 610 1.14 17.69 35.32
N ALA A 611 0.62 18.51 36.23
CA ALA A 611 -0.36 19.55 35.91
C ALA A 611 0.14 20.56 34.85
N ASN A 612 1.46 20.74 34.72
CA ASN A 612 2.09 21.60 33.73
C ASN A 612 2.49 20.86 32.43
N SER A 613 2.06 19.60 32.23
CA SER A 613 2.29 18.85 31.00
C SER A 613 1.68 19.55 29.80
N THR A 614 2.43 19.61 28.71
CA THR A 614 1.99 20.20 27.44
C THR A 614 1.95 19.21 26.28
N ALA A 615 2.26 17.93 26.52
CA ALA A 615 2.31 16.90 25.47
C ALA A 615 1.00 16.84 24.67
N GLN A 616 -0.13 16.81 25.34
CA GLN A 616 -1.47 16.84 24.75
C GLN A 616 -1.76 18.11 23.94
N LEU A 617 -1.24 19.26 24.40
CA LEU A 617 -1.46 20.54 23.74
C LEU A 617 -0.61 20.67 22.45
N VAL A 618 0.66 20.27 22.51
CA VAL A 618 1.54 20.18 21.34
C VAL A 618 0.95 19.17 20.33
N PHE A 619 0.55 17.99 20.80
CA PHE A 619 -0.04 16.95 19.95
C PHE A 619 -1.31 17.43 19.27
N SER A 620 -2.29 17.92 20.04
CA SER A 620 -3.61 18.32 19.55
C SER A 620 -3.51 19.49 18.56
N THR A 621 -2.75 20.53 18.90
CA THR A 621 -2.57 21.69 17.98
C THR A 621 -1.83 21.33 16.70
N THR A 622 -0.81 20.48 16.76
CA THR A 622 -0.03 20.04 15.59
C THR A 622 -0.86 19.13 14.68
N GLN A 623 -1.63 18.21 15.28
CA GLN A 623 -2.53 17.32 14.54
C GLN A 623 -3.63 18.11 13.82
N SER A 624 -4.06 19.24 14.38
CA SER A 624 -5.13 20.07 13.82
C SER A 624 -4.70 21.17 12.85
N LEU A 625 -3.39 21.32 12.57
CA LEU A 625 -2.91 22.33 11.61
C LEU A 625 -3.60 22.18 10.25
N LEU A 626 -3.96 23.32 9.65
CA LEU A 626 -4.72 23.44 8.40
C LEU A 626 -6.15 22.86 8.43
N GLN A 627 -6.75 22.64 9.61
CA GLN A 627 -8.18 22.33 9.73
C GLN A 627 -8.97 23.54 10.23
N HIS A 628 -10.18 23.76 9.72
CA HIS A 628 -11.00 24.93 10.02
C HIS A 628 -11.60 24.88 11.43
N TRP A 629 -12.37 23.86 11.81
CA TRP A 629 -13.04 23.81 13.12
C TRP A 629 -12.13 23.82 14.35
N PRO A 630 -11.01 23.06 14.40
CA PRO A 630 -10.14 23.08 15.58
C PRO A 630 -9.57 24.48 15.80
N ASN A 631 -9.22 25.16 14.72
CA ASN A 631 -8.70 26.51 14.76
C ASN A 631 -9.80 27.53 15.12
N THR A 632 -11.05 27.33 14.68
CA THR A 632 -12.21 28.15 15.10
C THR A 632 -12.53 27.97 16.58
N ARG A 633 -12.46 26.73 17.08
CA ARG A 633 -12.62 26.42 18.50
C ARG A 633 -11.51 27.08 19.31
N TYR A 634 -10.25 26.75 19.02
CA TYR A 634 -9.05 27.23 19.74
C TYR A 634 -8.39 28.41 19.01
N ARG A 635 -9.15 29.50 18.89
CA ARG A 635 -8.89 30.65 18.01
C ARG A 635 -7.57 31.40 18.18
N ASN A 636 -6.90 31.32 19.33
CA ASN A 636 -5.73 32.17 19.61
C ASN A 636 -4.50 31.80 18.76
N GLY A 637 -4.41 30.54 18.33
CA GLY A 637 -3.21 30.00 17.69
C GLY A 637 -2.05 29.83 18.66
N HIS A 638 -1.31 28.73 18.52
CA HIS A 638 -0.18 28.39 19.38
C HIS A 638 1.02 27.84 18.61
N ASN A 639 1.01 27.87 17.28
CA ASN A 639 2.09 27.39 16.44
C ASN A 639 2.40 28.35 15.28
N LEU A 640 3.69 28.44 14.96
CA LEU A 640 4.20 29.05 13.74
C LEU A 640 4.88 27.97 12.92
N VAL A 641 4.49 27.81 11.66
CA VAL A 641 4.98 26.72 10.82
C VAL A 641 5.35 27.23 9.44
N PRO A 642 6.63 27.15 9.03
CA PRO A 642 7.00 27.36 7.64
C PRO A 642 6.28 26.34 6.74
N GLY A 643 5.89 26.76 5.54
CA GLY A 643 5.19 25.90 4.61
C GLY A 643 5.35 26.38 3.18
N THR A 644 5.14 25.49 2.22
CA THR A 644 5.29 25.79 0.80
C THR A 644 3.97 25.60 0.07
N VAL A 645 3.61 26.55 -0.80
CA VAL A 645 2.53 26.37 -1.77
C VAL A 645 3.15 25.80 -3.07
N PRO A 646 2.80 24.58 -3.49
CA PRO A 646 3.42 23.94 -4.66
C PRO A 646 3.12 24.62 -5.99
N ILE A 647 3.96 24.33 -6.99
CA ILE A 647 3.73 24.72 -8.40
C ILE A 647 2.42 24.08 -8.89
N GLY A 648 1.63 24.83 -9.65
CA GLY A 648 0.36 24.39 -10.21
C GLY A 648 -0.84 24.59 -9.29
N THR A 649 -0.64 25.03 -8.04
CA THR A 649 -1.74 25.40 -7.15
C THR A 649 -2.47 26.64 -7.67
N LEU A 650 -3.80 26.59 -7.68
CA LEU A 650 -4.64 27.74 -8.00
C LEU A 650 -4.92 28.57 -6.75
N LEU A 651 -4.81 29.89 -6.89
CA LEU A 651 -5.13 30.88 -5.86
C LEU A 651 -6.09 31.93 -6.46
N TYR A 652 -6.95 32.51 -5.63
CA TYR A 652 -8.02 33.39 -6.10
C TYR A 652 -7.96 34.75 -5.43
N HIS A 653 -8.14 35.82 -6.20
CA HIS A 653 -8.14 37.19 -5.70
C HIS A 653 -9.36 37.95 -6.21
N GLY A 654 -10.13 38.52 -5.28
CA GLY A 654 -11.22 39.44 -5.60
C GLY A 654 -10.79 40.89 -5.43
N THR A 655 -11.12 41.74 -6.38
CA THR A 655 -10.90 43.19 -6.31
C THR A 655 -11.99 43.96 -7.06
N TYR A 656 -12.04 45.27 -6.85
CA TYR A 656 -12.94 46.18 -7.58
C TYR A 656 -12.28 46.80 -8.82
N ARG A 657 -11.04 46.42 -9.13
CA ARG A 657 -10.25 46.94 -10.26
C ARG A 657 -9.97 45.83 -11.27
N ASN A 658 -9.96 46.15 -12.56
CA ASN A 658 -9.49 45.22 -13.60
C ASN A 658 -7.95 45.17 -13.68
N ALA A 659 -7.31 44.93 -12.54
CA ALA A 659 -5.86 44.86 -12.41
C ALA A 659 -5.51 44.11 -11.13
N LEU A 660 -4.40 43.37 -11.15
CA LEU A 660 -3.81 42.87 -9.92
C LEU A 660 -3.28 44.01 -9.05
N PRO A 661 -3.27 43.85 -7.72
CA PRO A 661 -2.74 44.86 -6.81
C PRO A 661 -1.24 45.05 -7.03
N ASP A 662 -0.80 46.30 -6.95
CA ASP A 662 0.61 46.72 -6.98
C ASP A 662 1.26 46.73 -5.58
N GLN A 663 0.50 46.29 -4.57
CA GLN A 663 0.89 46.21 -3.17
C GLN A 663 0.51 44.82 -2.62
N PRO A 664 1.08 44.40 -1.47
CA PRO A 664 0.65 43.19 -0.79
C PRO A 664 -0.87 43.17 -0.54
N ASP A 665 -1.51 42.04 -0.81
CA ASP A 665 -2.96 41.85 -0.71
C ASP A 665 -3.28 40.36 -0.45
N TRP A 666 -4.55 40.02 -0.30
CA TRP A 666 -5.00 38.66 0.00
C TRP A 666 -5.31 37.84 -1.25
N VAL A 667 -4.93 36.58 -1.19
CA VAL A 667 -5.46 35.53 -2.07
C VAL A 667 -6.10 34.46 -1.21
N ALA A 668 -7.18 33.86 -1.68
CA ALA A 668 -7.82 32.74 -1.01
C ALA A 668 -7.48 31.44 -1.72
N THR A 669 -7.55 30.34 -0.97
CA THR A 669 -7.45 29.00 -1.54
C THR A 669 -8.69 28.65 -2.36
N ASP A 670 -9.85 29.21 -1.99
CA ASP A 670 -11.14 28.94 -2.63
C ASP A 670 -11.78 30.21 -3.20
N PRO A 671 -12.43 30.10 -4.37
CA PRO A 671 -12.95 31.27 -5.08
C PRO A 671 -14.08 31.96 -4.30
N GLU A 672 -14.91 31.20 -3.58
CA GLU A 672 -15.98 31.72 -2.73
C GLU A 672 -15.45 32.70 -1.70
N HIS A 673 -14.33 32.37 -1.05
CA HIS A 673 -13.71 33.22 -0.05
C HIS A 673 -13.11 34.49 -0.67
N SER A 674 -12.44 34.37 -1.82
CA SER A 674 -11.83 35.53 -2.49
C SER A 674 -12.84 36.61 -2.88
N TYR A 675 -14.12 36.25 -3.04
CA TYR A 675 -15.19 37.20 -3.31
C TYR A 675 -15.37 38.23 -2.18
N MET A 676 -15.03 37.87 -0.94
CA MET A 676 -15.07 38.81 0.19
C MET A 676 -14.07 39.96 0.03
N PHE A 677 -13.01 39.76 -0.77
CA PHE A 677 -11.99 40.78 -1.04
C PHE A 677 -12.46 41.85 -2.04
N CYS A 678 -13.53 41.58 -2.81
CA CYS A 678 -14.15 42.54 -3.73
C CYS A 678 -14.83 43.75 -3.05
N ALA A 679 -14.55 44.00 -1.77
CA ALA A 679 -15.14 45.05 -0.96
C ALA A 679 -14.84 46.45 -1.53
N SER A 680 -15.74 46.97 -2.38
CA SER A 680 -15.79 48.40 -2.69
C SER A 680 -17.20 48.92 -2.95
N GLN A 681 -17.41 50.09 -2.36
CA GLN A 681 -18.62 50.91 -2.22
C GLN A 681 -19.04 51.63 -3.50
N VAL A 682 -18.42 51.32 -4.65
CA VAL A 682 -18.78 51.91 -5.94
C VAL A 682 -20.00 51.15 -6.49
N PRO A 683 -21.16 51.83 -6.65
CA PRO A 683 -22.30 51.23 -7.33
C PRO A 683 -21.89 50.76 -8.73
N ASP A 684 -22.36 49.57 -9.13
CA ASP A 684 -22.23 49.03 -10.50
C ASP A 684 -20.83 48.63 -11.01
N ALA A 685 -19.77 48.69 -10.18
CA ALA A 685 -18.41 48.32 -10.60
C ALA A 685 -18.14 46.80 -10.79
N GLY A 686 -19.07 45.91 -10.40
CA GLY A 686 -18.86 44.46 -10.42
C GLY A 686 -17.83 43.96 -9.39
N CYS A 687 -17.37 42.72 -9.54
CA CYS A 687 -16.26 42.11 -8.78
C CYS A 687 -15.28 41.47 -9.77
N TRP A 688 -14.09 42.03 -9.87
CA TRP A 688 -13.01 41.49 -10.68
C TRP A 688 -12.34 40.36 -9.91
N HIS A 689 -12.53 39.15 -10.40
CA HIS A 689 -12.05 37.93 -9.78
C HIS A 689 -10.92 37.33 -10.64
N ALA A 690 -9.70 37.36 -10.12
CA ALA A 690 -8.52 36.80 -10.75
C ALA A 690 -8.27 35.38 -10.25
N THR A 691 -8.05 34.45 -11.19
CA THR A 691 -7.50 33.13 -10.91
C THR A 691 -6.01 33.16 -11.22
N LEU A 692 -5.19 32.84 -10.23
CA LEU A 692 -3.75 32.80 -10.30
C LEU A 692 -3.28 31.34 -10.24
N VAL A 693 -2.20 31.01 -10.95
CA VAL A 693 -1.49 29.74 -10.81
C VAL A 693 -0.11 29.99 -10.25
N VAL A 694 0.30 29.19 -9.27
CA VAL A 694 1.64 29.22 -8.70
C VAL A 694 2.65 28.65 -9.71
N THR A 695 3.67 29.42 -10.07
CA THR A 695 4.67 29.05 -11.11
C THR A 695 6.04 28.66 -10.57
N ARG A 696 6.30 28.97 -9.30
CA ARG A 696 7.40 28.42 -8.49
C ARG A 696 6.89 28.15 -7.08
N PRO A 697 7.52 27.29 -6.28
CA PRO A 697 7.07 27.08 -4.91
C PRO A 697 7.07 28.40 -4.13
N LEU A 698 5.94 28.76 -3.52
CA LEU A 698 5.83 29.96 -2.69
C LEU A 698 6.16 29.60 -1.24
N LYS A 699 7.11 30.31 -0.66
CA LYS A 699 7.52 30.16 0.74
C LYS A 699 6.59 30.97 1.63
N VAL A 700 5.84 30.30 2.50
CA VAL A 700 4.86 30.94 3.38
C VAL A 700 5.10 30.59 4.84
N LEU A 701 4.67 31.47 5.74
CA LEU A 701 4.61 31.20 7.18
C LEU A 701 3.14 31.08 7.61
N TYR A 702 2.78 29.96 8.23
CA TYR A 702 1.42 29.70 8.70
C TYR A 702 1.26 30.09 10.18
N PHE A 703 0.20 30.87 10.45
CA PHE A 703 -0.32 31.15 11.79
C PHE A 703 -1.55 30.29 12.03
N ASP A 704 -1.48 29.33 12.96
CA ASP A 704 -2.64 28.52 13.33
C ASP A 704 -3.69 29.33 14.13
N GLY A 705 -4.80 28.69 14.51
CA GLY A 705 -5.97 29.37 15.05
C GLY A 705 -6.76 30.16 13.99
N SER A 706 -7.75 30.92 14.43
CA SER A 706 -8.51 31.84 13.57
C SER A 706 -7.76 33.15 13.38
N SER A 707 -6.53 33.08 12.90
CA SER A 707 -5.58 34.19 12.82
C SER A 707 -5.99 35.33 11.87
N ALA A 708 -7.15 35.29 11.22
CA ALA A 708 -7.76 36.44 10.54
C ALA A 708 -9.01 37.02 11.27
N ALA A 709 -9.42 36.42 12.40
CA ALA A 709 -10.54 36.91 13.21
C ALA A 709 -10.16 38.18 13.99
N LYS A 710 -10.81 39.29 13.67
CA LYS A 710 -10.51 40.62 14.23
C LYS A 710 -11.10 40.79 15.64
N MET A 711 -10.59 40.00 16.57
CA MET A 711 -10.99 40.00 17.97
C MET A 711 -9.81 40.37 18.87
N THR A 712 -10.07 41.16 19.91
CA THR A 712 -9.08 41.49 20.96
C THR A 712 -8.76 40.30 21.88
N GLY A 713 -9.42 39.15 21.65
CA GLY A 713 -9.43 37.95 22.48
C GLY A 713 -8.34 36.92 22.20
N GLY A 714 -7.29 37.24 21.43
CA GLY A 714 -6.14 36.36 21.20
C GLY A 714 -5.81 35.94 19.78
N PRO A 715 -6.74 35.91 18.79
CA PRO A 715 -6.43 35.41 17.45
C PRO A 715 -5.29 36.13 16.71
N MET A 716 -4.97 37.37 17.09
CA MET A 716 -3.90 38.15 16.48
C MET A 716 -2.56 38.06 17.23
N ASP A 717 -2.52 37.41 18.40
CA ASP A 717 -1.38 37.43 19.32
C ASP A 717 -0.07 36.99 18.61
N ALA A 718 -0.12 35.90 17.83
CA ALA A 718 1.05 35.37 17.14
C ALA A 718 1.58 36.33 16.06
N GLN A 719 0.70 37.00 15.31
CA GLN A 719 1.10 38.00 14.31
C GLN A 719 1.69 39.25 14.97
N ASP A 720 1.08 39.70 16.07
CA ASP A 720 1.55 40.86 16.82
C ASP A 720 2.95 40.61 17.42
N LEU A 721 3.20 39.40 17.94
CA LEU A 721 4.51 39.00 18.43
C LEU A 721 5.57 38.97 17.31
N VAL A 722 5.24 38.46 16.13
CA VAL A 722 6.16 38.47 14.97
C VAL A 722 6.51 39.89 14.52
N LEU A 723 5.55 40.81 14.58
CA LEU A 723 5.76 42.19 14.10
C LEU A 723 6.38 43.13 15.14
N TRP A 724 5.93 43.05 16.38
CA TRP A 724 6.14 44.08 17.39
C TRP A 724 6.74 43.54 18.69
N ASP A 725 7.13 42.26 18.73
CA ASP A 725 7.66 41.53 19.89
C ASP A 725 6.74 41.51 21.11
N THR A 726 5.51 42.01 20.97
CA THR A 726 4.54 42.15 22.04
C THR A 726 3.14 42.12 21.45
N VAL A 727 2.18 41.59 22.20
CA VAL A 727 0.77 41.56 21.80
C VAL A 727 0.22 43.00 21.82
N ARG A 728 -0.50 43.40 20.76
CA ARG A 728 -0.98 44.77 20.55
C ARG A 728 -2.48 44.79 20.26
N PRO A 729 -3.34 44.56 21.27
CA PRO A 729 -4.79 44.51 21.08
C PRO A 729 -5.36 45.78 20.42
N GLU A 730 -4.73 46.94 20.64
CA GLU A 730 -5.10 48.21 20.00
C GLU A 730 -4.95 48.20 18.47
N LYS A 731 -4.10 47.32 17.93
CA LYS A 731 -3.86 47.15 16.49
C LYS A 731 -4.66 46.01 15.86
N THR A 732 -5.61 45.39 16.58
CA THR A 732 -6.47 44.29 16.06
C THR A 732 -7.04 44.61 14.66
N PHE A 733 -7.51 45.84 14.43
CA PHE A 733 -8.14 46.26 13.17
C PHE A 733 -7.18 46.88 12.14
N ALA A 734 -5.87 46.94 12.40
CA ALA A 734 -4.86 47.58 11.56
C ALA A 734 -4.38 46.66 10.41
N GLU A 735 -5.31 46.05 9.68
CA GLU A 735 -4.99 44.94 8.76
C GLU A 735 -4.06 45.33 7.61
N MET A 736 -4.29 46.49 7.00
CA MET A 736 -3.49 46.94 5.87
C MET A 736 -2.08 47.42 6.30
N GLU A 737 -1.93 47.84 7.55
CA GLU A 737 -0.61 48.06 8.15
C GLU A 737 0.08 46.71 8.39
N ARG A 738 -0.64 45.75 8.98
CA ARG A 738 -0.14 44.40 9.28
C ARG A 738 0.41 43.68 8.06
N ILE A 739 -0.35 43.59 6.96
CA ILE A 739 0.13 42.91 5.75
C ILE A 739 1.38 43.57 5.17
N ARG A 740 1.45 44.91 5.17
CA ARG A 740 2.63 45.65 4.69
C ARG A 740 3.85 45.43 5.58
N GLU A 741 3.67 45.43 6.90
CA GLU A 741 4.76 45.19 7.84
C GLU A 741 5.23 43.73 7.81
N LEU A 742 4.30 42.77 7.76
CA LEU A 742 4.62 41.35 7.64
C LEU A 742 5.35 41.09 6.33
N CYS A 743 4.89 41.62 5.20
CA CYS A 743 5.58 41.47 3.93
C CYS A 743 6.93 42.18 3.88
N ARG A 744 7.07 43.35 4.54
CA ARG A 744 8.37 44.03 4.66
C ARG A 744 9.36 43.19 5.48
N TRP A 745 8.89 42.56 6.56
CA TRP A 745 9.68 41.65 7.38
C TRP A 745 10.01 40.36 6.61
N GLY A 746 8.99 39.68 6.08
CA GLY A 746 9.09 38.43 5.35
C GLY A 746 9.97 38.51 4.10
N LYS A 747 9.93 39.62 3.36
CA LYS A 747 10.83 39.84 2.21
C LYS A 747 12.31 39.81 2.60
N LYS A 748 12.68 40.32 3.79
CA LYS A 748 14.07 40.22 4.29
C LYS A 748 14.47 38.78 4.59
N MET A 749 13.49 37.93 4.87
CA MET A 749 13.63 36.53 5.22
C MET A 749 13.40 35.58 4.03
N GLY A 750 13.07 36.11 2.84
CA GLY A 750 12.78 35.32 1.64
C GLY A 750 11.40 34.64 1.64
N LEU A 751 10.44 35.13 2.41
CA LEU A 751 9.05 34.68 2.38
C LEU A 751 8.24 35.41 1.29
N ASP A 752 7.36 34.67 0.65
CA ASP A 752 6.41 35.14 -0.37
C ASP A 752 5.06 35.56 0.23
N GLY A 753 4.70 35.03 1.40
CA GLY A 753 3.44 35.36 2.05
C GLY A 753 3.20 34.69 3.40
N PHE A 754 1.99 34.87 3.93
CA PHE A 754 1.58 34.37 5.24
C PHE A 754 0.21 33.73 5.17
N VAL A 755 0.09 32.50 5.65
CA VAL A 755 -1.18 31.75 5.67
C VAL A 755 -1.88 32.03 6.98
N ARG A 756 -3.17 32.30 6.91
CA ARG A 756 -4.07 32.47 8.05
C ARG A 756 -5.48 32.00 7.70
N MET A 757 -6.36 31.97 8.70
CA MET A 757 -7.73 31.51 8.53
C MET A 757 -8.72 32.34 9.35
N GLU A 758 -9.93 32.55 8.81
CA GLU A 758 -11.08 32.99 9.60
C GLU A 758 -12.38 32.26 9.23
N MET A 759 -12.98 32.51 8.06
CA MET A 759 -14.05 31.65 7.52
C MET A 759 -13.51 30.48 6.72
N ASP A 760 -12.38 30.70 6.08
CA ASP A 760 -11.68 29.78 5.20
C ASP A 760 -10.20 30.22 5.12
N PHE A 761 -9.36 29.46 4.44
CA PHE A 761 -7.93 29.76 4.34
C PHE A 761 -7.64 30.90 3.37
N GLU A 762 -6.72 31.77 3.76
CA GLU A 762 -6.21 32.86 2.94
C GLU A 762 -4.71 33.05 3.12
N ILE A 763 -4.08 33.64 2.12
CA ILE A 763 -2.67 33.97 2.08
C ILE A 763 -2.53 35.47 1.88
N MET A 764 -1.86 36.14 2.82
CA MET A 764 -1.31 37.46 2.60
C MET A 764 -0.15 37.35 1.60
N LEU A 765 -0.38 37.63 0.32
CA LEU A 765 0.63 37.52 -0.72
C LEU A 765 1.39 38.85 -0.85
N CYS A 766 2.72 38.79 -0.79
CA CYS A 766 3.55 39.98 -0.74
C CYS A 766 3.86 40.59 -2.11
N ASP A 767 3.81 39.78 -3.17
CA ASP A 767 4.10 40.21 -4.54
C ASP A 767 3.28 39.38 -5.54
N PHE A 768 2.39 40.05 -6.28
CA PHE A 768 1.54 39.44 -7.31
C PHE A 768 2.24 39.30 -8.67
N THR A 769 3.49 39.75 -8.78
CA THR A 769 4.28 39.71 -10.03
C THR A 769 5.34 38.61 -10.04
N VAL A 770 5.62 37.99 -8.89
CA VAL A 770 6.70 37.00 -8.76
C VAL A 770 6.15 35.68 -8.22
N GLY A 771 6.26 34.63 -9.02
CA GLY A 771 5.92 33.26 -8.62
C GLY A 771 4.44 32.88 -8.74
N VAL A 772 3.62 33.78 -9.26
CA VAL A 772 2.25 33.52 -9.70
C VAL A 772 2.04 34.07 -11.11
N GLU A 773 1.16 33.43 -11.88
CA GLU A 773 0.71 33.91 -13.20
C GLU A 773 -0.81 33.95 -13.26
N ILE A 774 -1.35 34.86 -14.09
CA ILE A 774 -2.78 35.03 -14.28
C ILE A 774 -3.29 33.96 -15.24
N VAL A 775 -4.20 33.12 -14.77
CA VAL A 775 -4.95 32.17 -15.60
C VAL A 775 -6.17 32.85 -16.20
N SER A 776 -6.91 33.61 -15.39
CA SER A 776 -8.10 34.33 -15.84
C SER A 776 -8.41 35.54 -14.97
N ILE A 777 -9.09 36.53 -15.56
CA ILE A 777 -9.69 37.67 -14.84
C ILE A 777 -11.12 37.83 -15.35
N LEU A 778 -12.09 37.73 -14.44
CA LEU A 778 -13.51 37.79 -14.76
C LEU A 778 -14.17 38.95 -14.01
N ASN A 779 -15.01 39.75 -14.68
CA ASN A 779 -15.87 40.73 -14.01
C ASN A 779 -17.22 40.10 -13.68
N LEU A 780 -17.38 39.66 -12.44
CA LEU A 780 -18.57 39.01 -11.95
C LEU A 780 -19.66 40.04 -11.61
N SER A 781 -20.89 39.78 -12.06
CA SER A 781 -22.04 40.69 -11.85
C SER A 781 -22.55 40.65 -10.40
N LYS A 782 -22.73 41.83 -9.79
CA LYS A 782 -23.40 41.97 -8.48
C LYS A 782 -24.85 41.42 -8.47
N SER A 783 -25.54 41.37 -9.62
CA SER A 783 -26.96 40.96 -9.69
C SER A 783 -27.19 39.44 -9.66
N GLN A 784 -26.23 38.64 -10.13
CA GLN A 784 -26.29 37.17 -10.04
C GLN A 784 -25.99 36.66 -8.62
N MET A 785 -25.61 37.55 -7.70
CA MET A 785 -25.20 37.23 -6.33
C MET A 785 -26.13 37.82 -5.25
N ARG A 786 -27.13 38.63 -5.64
CA ARG A 786 -28.23 39.02 -4.74
C ARG A 786 -29.26 37.90 -4.70
N TYR A 787 -29.06 36.96 -3.79
CA TYR A 787 -30.13 36.04 -3.42
C TYR A 787 -31.30 36.85 -2.85
N ARG A 788 -32.50 36.75 -3.44
CA ARG A 788 -33.69 37.46 -2.95
C ARG A 788 -34.08 36.79 -1.63
N PRO A 789 -34.16 37.50 -0.49
CA PRO A 789 -34.66 36.89 0.73
C PRO A 789 -36.10 36.38 0.51
N PRO A 790 -36.52 35.32 1.23
CA PRO A 790 -37.91 34.87 1.22
C PRO A 790 -38.84 36.05 1.54
N PRO A 791 -40.08 36.10 1.00
CA PRO A 791 -40.98 37.25 1.14
C PRO A 791 -41.25 37.70 2.59
N ASN A 792 -40.98 36.82 3.57
CA ASN A 792 -41.27 37.01 4.98
C ASN A 792 -40.06 37.43 5.84
N LEU A 793 -38.85 37.57 5.26
CA LEU A 793 -37.68 38.11 5.95
C LEU A 793 -37.49 39.59 5.59
N ARG A 794 -37.49 40.47 6.61
CA ARG A 794 -37.33 41.93 6.43
C ARG A 794 -36.12 42.25 5.54
N LYS A 795 -36.34 43.12 4.55
CA LYS A 795 -35.28 43.70 3.70
C LYS A 795 -34.24 44.38 4.58
N GLY A 796 -33.07 43.77 4.72
CA GLY A 796 -31.97 44.33 5.52
C GLY A 796 -30.94 43.32 6.02
N HIS A 797 -31.20 42.00 5.96
CA HIS A 797 -30.28 41.01 6.50
C HIS A 797 -29.02 40.83 5.61
N PRO A 798 -27.78 41.13 6.07
CA PRO A 798 -26.54 41.06 5.27
C PRO A 798 -26.06 39.63 4.90
N PHE A 799 -26.83 38.59 5.25
CA PHE A 799 -26.34 37.23 5.48
C PHE A 799 -26.14 36.36 4.22
N PHE A 800 -26.57 36.78 3.04
CA PHE A 800 -26.66 35.86 1.89
C PHE A 800 -25.34 35.64 1.14
N GLY A 801 -24.36 36.55 1.24
CA GLY A 801 -23.04 36.37 0.63
C GLY A 801 -22.08 35.51 1.48
N SER A 802 -22.23 35.53 2.80
CA SER A 802 -21.34 34.88 3.76
C SER A 802 -21.59 33.36 3.89
N ILE A 803 -22.80 32.87 3.59
CA ILE A 803 -23.10 31.44 3.77
C ILE A 803 -22.29 30.53 2.83
N ARG A 804 -21.99 31.00 1.61
CA ARG A 804 -21.17 30.23 0.64
C ARG A 804 -19.70 30.14 1.05
N VAL A 805 -19.17 31.19 1.68
CA VAL A 805 -17.81 31.18 2.22
C VAL A 805 -17.73 30.24 3.42
N VAL A 806 -18.72 30.30 4.32
CA VAL A 806 -18.83 29.34 5.44
C VAL A 806 -18.97 27.90 4.93
N GLU A 807 -19.70 27.70 3.83
CA GLU A 807 -19.80 26.39 3.17
C GLU A 807 -18.47 25.94 2.55
N ALA A 808 -17.72 26.83 1.90
CA ALA A 808 -16.38 26.52 1.37
C ALA A 808 -15.41 26.14 2.49
N GLY A 809 -15.31 26.97 3.54
CA GLY A 809 -14.51 26.66 4.73
C GLY A 809 -14.93 25.35 5.43
N SER A 810 -16.21 24.96 5.28
CA SER A 810 -16.70 23.69 5.84
C SER A 810 -16.04 22.46 5.21
N TRP A 811 -15.54 22.56 3.97
CA TRP A 811 -14.78 21.50 3.30
C TRP A 811 -13.46 21.18 4.02
N HIS A 812 -12.97 22.11 4.84
CA HIS A 812 -11.72 22.00 5.58
C HIS A 812 -11.94 21.79 7.09
N ASN A 813 -13.16 21.51 7.55
CA ASN A 813 -13.50 21.39 8.98
C ASN A 813 -12.65 20.36 9.74
N SER A 814 -12.33 19.24 9.11
CA SER A 814 -11.59 18.11 9.68
C SER A 814 -10.54 17.59 8.71
N VAL A 815 -9.80 16.54 9.10
CA VAL A 815 -8.79 15.86 8.26
C VAL A 815 -9.37 15.53 6.87
N PRO A 816 -8.68 15.84 5.76
CA PRO A 816 -7.29 16.30 5.67
C PRO A 816 -7.07 17.81 5.85
N GLY A 817 -8.13 18.63 5.95
CA GLY A 817 -8.04 20.09 6.03
C GLY A 817 -7.72 20.75 4.69
N GLU A 818 -7.02 21.89 4.73
CA GLU A 818 -6.43 22.52 3.55
C GLU A 818 -5.17 21.73 3.12
N THR A 819 -5.17 21.25 1.88
CA THR A 819 -4.16 20.31 1.37
C THR A 819 -3.19 20.94 0.37
N ARG A 820 -3.50 22.13 -0.16
CA ARG A 820 -2.69 22.86 -1.13
C ARG A 820 -1.47 23.54 -0.50
N ILE A 821 -1.34 23.51 0.83
CA ILE A 821 -0.25 24.14 1.59
C ILE A 821 0.51 23.04 2.34
N HIS A 822 1.80 22.86 2.02
CA HIS A 822 2.64 21.81 2.60
C HIS A 822 3.51 22.37 3.73
N LEU A 823 3.18 22.03 4.98
CA LEU A 823 3.93 22.50 6.16
C LEU A 823 5.23 21.71 6.40
N ASP A 824 6.27 22.38 6.89
CA ASP A 824 7.54 21.79 7.31
C ASP A 824 7.59 21.63 8.84
N TYR A 825 7.26 20.43 9.31
CA TYR A 825 7.26 20.07 10.72
C TYR A 825 8.66 20.08 11.37
N THR A 826 9.73 20.01 10.57
CA THR A 826 11.12 20.04 11.08
C THR A 826 11.52 21.40 11.64
N ARG A 827 10.72 22.44 11.33
CA ARG A 827 10.94 23.84 11.74
C ARG A 827 9.73 24.43 12.45
N LEU A 828 8.86 23.58 13.00
CA LEU A 828 7.72 23.98 13.82
C LEU A 828 8.17 24.73 15.07
N ILE A 829 7.56 25.88 15.34
CA ILE A 829 7.69 26.59 16.61
C ILE A 829 6.35 26.48 17.34
N SER A 830 6.36 25.89 18.53
CA SER A 830 5.16 25.76 19.36
C SER A 830 5.28 26.58 20.64
N PHE A 831 4.29 27.42 20.93
CA PHE A 831 4.19 28.17 22.19
C PHE A 831 3.88 27.27 23.41
N TYR A 832 3.68 25.97 23.16
CA TYR A 832 3.59 24.94 24.20
C TYR A 832 4.93 24.30 24.57
N ASP A 833 6.04 24.67 23.89
CA ASP A 833 7.38 24.28 24.31
C ASP A 833 7.79 25.05 25.57
N THR A 834 7.83 24.35 26.70
CA THR A 834 8.17 24.93 28.00
C THR A 834 9.66 25.26 28.15
N ALA A 835 10.52 24.68 27.31
CA ALA A 835 11.94 25.00 27.30
C ALA A 835 12.20 26.32 26.55
N LEU A 836 11.46 26.57 25.45
CA LEU A 836 11.57 27.82 24.69
C LEU A 836 10.81 28.97 25.34
N PHE A 837 9.63 28.71 25.90
CA PHE A 837 8.72 29.75 26.40
C PHE A 837 8.26 29.51 27.85
N PRO A 838 9.19 29.45 28.82
CA PRO A 838 8.84 29.19 30.22
C PRO A 838 7.91 30.27 30.82
N SER A 839 7.95 31.51 30.32
CA SER A 839 7.08 32.59 30.83
C SER A 839 5.59 32.32 30.57
N LEU A 840 5.25 31.62 29.49
CA LEU A 840 3.87 31.27 29.14
C LEU A 840 3.28 30.18 30.04
N VAL A 841 4.11 29.38 30.73
CA VAL A 841 3.63 28.32 31.63
C VAL A 841 2.78 28.90 32.75
N ARG A 842 3.28 29.96 33.42
CA ARG A 842 2.53 30.65 34.49
C ARG A 842 1.30 31.37 33.96
N ALA A 843 1.36 31.89 32.73
CA ALA A 843 0.26 32.64 32.13
C ALA A 843 -0.98 31.76 31.84
N ARG A 844 -0.79 30.45 31.64
CA ARG A 844 -1.84 29.49 31.31
C ARG A 844 -2.25 28.54 32.44
N GLU A 845 -1.53 28.53 33.55
CA GLU A 845 -1.83 27.64 34.67
C GLU A 845 -3.27 27.86 35.20
N GLY A 846 -4.02 26.77 35.37
CA GLY A 846 -5.41 26.80 35.85
C GLY A 846 -6.46 27.34 34.86
N LYS A 847 -6.06 27.66 33.62
CA LYS A 847 -6.98 28.19 32.58
C LYS A 847 -7.38 27.12 31.57
N SER A 848 -8.51 27.33 30.89
CA SER A 848 -8.89 26.51 29.75
C SER A 848 -8.05 26.84 28.52
N ARG A 849 -7.93 25.91 27.56
CA ARG A 849 -7.11 26.11 26.35
C ARG A 849 -7.51 27.34 25.53
N LEU A 850 -8.80 27.72 25.54
CA LEU A 850 -9.31 28.92 24.88
C LEU A 850 -8.74 30.22 25.44
N GLU A 851 -8.36 30.19 26.72
CA GLU A 851 -7.84 31.34 27.45
C GLU A 851 -6.30 31.37 27.46
N HIS A 852 -5.66 30.41 26.78
CA HIS A 852 -4.21 30.42 26.58
C HIS A 852 -3.86 31.54 25.59
N ARG A 853 -3.63 32.74 26.12
CA ARG A 853 -3.11 33.90 25.40
C ARG A 853 -1.59 33.82 25.31
N LEU A 854 -1.01 34.51 24.32
CA LEU A 854 0.44 34.75 24.30
C LEU A 854 0.83 36.07 25.00
N GLU A 855 -0.19 36.80 25.50
CA GLU A 855 -0.03 37.90 26.44
C GLU A 855 0.63 37.40 27.73
N GLY A 856 1.83 37.89 28.01
CA GLY A 856 2.67 37.40 29.12
C GLY A 856 4.02 36.83 28.70
N LEU A 857 4.29 36.74 27.39
CA LEU A 857 5.62 36.41 26.89
C LEU A 857 6.66 37.41 27.41
N SER A 858 7.68 36.91 28.12
CA SER A 858 8.74 37.75 28.65
C SER A 858 9.58 38.38 27.52
N LYS A 859 10.29 39.48 27.81
CA LYS A 859 11.23 40.06 26.83
C LYS A 859 12.32 39.07 26.41
N ALA A 860 12.74 38.17 27.32
CA ALA A 860 13.73 37.15 27.00
C ALA A 860 13.16 36.11 26.04
N ASP A 861 11.95 35.62 26.32
CA ASP A 861 11.24 34.65 25.48
C ASP A 861 10.90 35.24 24.10
N ALA A 862 10.61 36.54 24.01
CA ALA A 862 10.41 37.24 22.74
C ALA A 862 11.70 37.29 21.87
N ILE A 863 12.87 37.45 22.50
CA ILE A 863 14.16 37.36 21.79
C ILE A 863 14.39 35.92 21.29
N VAL A 864 14.08 34.92 22.12
CA VAL A 864 14.15 33.50 21.72
C VAL A 864 13.23 33.22 20.53
N LEU A 865 11.99 33.71 20.57
CA LEU A 865 11.04 33.60 19.47
C LEU A 865 11.62 34.17 18.18
N ARG A 866 12.18 35.38 18.22
CA ARG A 866 12.79 36.01 17.03
C ARG A 866 13.91 35.18 16.45
N ASN A 867 14.85 34.73 17.29
CA ASN A 867 15.99 33.93 16.83
C ASN A 867 15.53 32.61 16.22
N LYS A 868 14.56 31.93 16.84
CA LYS A 868 13.99 30.69 16.32
C LYS A 868 13.19 30.89 15.05
N LEU A 869 12.47 32.00 14.94
CA LEU A 869 11.73 32.35 13.74
C LEU A 869 12.68 32.60 12.57
N GLU A 870 13.75 33.37 12.79
CA GLU A 870 14.82 33.57 11.82
C GLU A 870 15.44 32.24 11.40
N GLU A 871 15.82 31.36 12.33
CA GLU A 871 16.34 30.01 12.02
C GLU A 871 15.35 29.16 11.20
N ALA A 872 14.06 29.21 11.53
CA ALA A 872 13.03 28.41 10.87
C ALA A 872 12.81 28.83 9.41
N VAL A 873 12.87 30.14 9.12
CA VAL A 873 12.61 30.68 7.77
C VAL A 873 13.89 30.87 6.95
N LEU A 874 15.04 31.15 7.59
CA LEU A 874 16.35 31.29 6.96
C LEU A 874 17.02 29.93 6.82
N GLY A 875 17.08 29.44 5.59
CA GLY A 875 17.75 28.20 5.25
C GLY A 875 17.49 27.84 3.81
N ASP A 876 18.15 26.80 3.31
CA ASP A 876 17.80 26.25 2.02
C ASP A 876 16.51 25.41 2.19
N TRP A 877 15.41 25.88 1.59
CA TRP A 877 14.11 25.17 1.59
C TRP A 877 14.13 24.01 0.59
N GLU A 878 15.14 23.95 -0.28
CA GLU A 878 15.36 22.88 -1.26
C GLU A 878 16.28 21.77 -0.71
N GLN A 879 17.15 22.07 0.26
CA GLN A 879 17.88 21.07 1.06
C GLN A 879 16.93 20.35 2.00
N ARG A 880 16.25 19.37 1.42
CA ARG A 880 15.42 18.40 2.12
C ARG A 880 16.30 17.64 3.10
N SER A 881 15.94 17.68 4.39
CA SER A 881 16.44 16.70 5.36
C SER A 881 16.40 15.31 4.72
N SER A 882 17.55 14.61 4.73
CA SER A 882 17.69 13.25 4.18
C SER A 882 16.72 12.23 4.82
N LEU A 883 16.04 12.60 5.91
CA LEU A 883 15.02 11.82 6.61
C LEU A 883 13.76 12.68 6.74
N ARG A 884 12.76 12.47 5.88
CA ARG A 884 11.43 13.08 6.07
C ARG A 884 10.55 12.16 6.90
N PHE A 885 10.28 12.55 8.14
CA PHE A 885 9.24 11.91 8.94
C PHE A 885 7.88 12.55 8.65
N ASP A 886 6.92 11.72 8.26
CA ASP A 886 5.54 12.14 8.08
C ASP A 886 4.83 12.23 9.44
N TRP A 887 5.13 13.31 10.17
CA TRP A 887 4.56 13.59 11.48
C TRP A 887 3.03 13.71 11.45
N LYS A 888 2.47 14.28 10.38
CA LYS A 888 1.02 14.45 10.24
C LYS A 888 0.32 13.09 10.19
N SER A 889 0.83 12.15 9.40
CA SER A 889 0.29 10.78 9.34
C SER A 889 0.43 10.04 10.67
N LEU A 890 1.55 10.20 11.39
CA LEU A 890 1.74 9.60 12.72
C LEU A 890 0.71 10.14 13.73
N LEU A 891 0.55 11.47 13.82
CA LEU A 891 -0.41 12.11 14.71
C LEU A 891 -1.86 11.66 14.41
N ASN A 892 -2.25 11.65 13.13
CA ASN A 892 -3.57 11.18 12.71
C ASN A 892 -3.79 9.70 13.04
N THR A 893 -2.80 8.85 12.80
CA THR A 893 -2.89 7.41 13.13
C THR A 893 -3.17 7.17 14.61
N VAL A 894 -2.55 7.96 15.49
CA VAL A 894 -2.79 7.88 16.94
C VAL A 894 -4.20 8.34 17.28
N THR A 895 -4.66 9.46 16.72
CA THR A 895 -6.04 9.94 16.92
C THR A 895 -7.07 8.92 16.42
N ASP A 896 -6.94 8.45 15.18
CA ASP A 896 -7.87 7.50 14.53
C ASP A 896 -7.94 6.17 15.31
N ARG A 897 -6.83 5.76 15.92
CA ARG A 897 -6.78 4.52 16.71
C ARG A 897 -7.60 4.60 18.00
N PHE A 898 -7.68 5.76 18.63
CA PHE A 898 -8.21 5.89 19.99
C PHE A 898 -9.49 6.74 20.10
N ALA A 899 -9.71 7.74 19.25
CA ALA A 899 -10.71 8.79 19.49
C ALA A 899 -12.16 8.26 19.54
N GLU A 900 -12.58 7.50 18.52
CA GLU A 900 -13.91 6.89 18.48
C GLU A 900 -14.08 5.81 19.56
N ARG A 901 -13.01 5.06 19.84
CA ARG A 901 -13.04 3.96 20.80
C ARG A 901 -13.17 4.44 22.24
N LEU A 902 -12.53 5.56 22.58
CA LEU A 902 -12.67 6.22 23.89
C LEU A 902 -14.08 6.76 24.10
N GLU A 903 -14.64 7.35 23.05
CA GLU A 903 -16.02 7.84 23.09
C GLU A 903 -17.04 6.70 23.23
N LEU A 904 -16.84 5.60 22.50
CA LEU A 904 -17.67 4.41 22.66
C LEU A 904 -17.55 3.81 24.07
N LEU A 905 -16.34 3.82 24.65
CA LEU A 905 -16.11 3.38 26.02
C LEU A 905 -16.88 4.26 27.02
N ALA A 906 -16.80 5.59 26.90
CA ALA A 906 -17.54 6.52 27.75
C ALA A 906 -19.06 6.32 27.60
N TYR A 907 -19.56 6.14 26.37
CA TYR A 907 -20.97 5.84 26.11
C TYR A 907 -21.42 4.54 26.78
N MET A 908 -20.64 3.45 26.67
CA MET A 908 -20.96 2.17 27.29
C MET A 908 -21.03 2.27 28.82
N LEU A 909 -20.12 3.04 29.43
CA LEU A 909 -20.08 3.24 30.88
C LEU A 909 -21.22 4.14 31.39
N ASN A 910 -21.68 5.09 30.58
CA ASN A 910 -22.76 6.02 30.94
C ASN A 910 -24.18 5.52 30.57
N ASN A 911 -24.30 4.47 29.74
CA ASN A 911 -25.60 4.01 29.23
C ASN A 911 -26.53 3.46 30.33
N THR A 912 -27.49 4.26 30.79
CA THR A 912 -28.43 3.89 31.87
C THR A 912 -29.46 2.82 31.48
N ALA A 913 -29.51 2.40 30.21
CA ALA A 913 -30.41 1.34 29.76
C ALA A 913 -29.98 -0.08 30.20
N ASP A 914 -28.69 -0.27 30.53
CA ASP A 914 -28.12 -1.54 30.96
C ASP A 914 -27.85 -1.55 32.49
N GLU A 915 -27.95 -2.72 33.13
CA GLU A 915 -27.49 -2.92 34.52
C GLU A 915 -25.97 -2.66 34.66
N SER A 916 -25.49 -2.35 35.87
CA SER A 916 -24.10 -1.88 36.06
C SER A 916 -23.07 -2.96 35.73
N GLN A 917 -23.35 -4.21 36.10
CA GLN A 917 -22.60 -5.38 35.67
C GLN A 917 -22.42 -5.46 34.15
N GLU A 918 -23.50 -5.29 33.39
CA GLU A 918 -23.47 -5.44 31.94
C GLU A 918 -22.72 -4.29 31.27
N ARG A 919 -22.88 -3.05 31.76
CA ARG A 919 -22.07 -1.90 31.32
C ARG A 919 -20.59 -2.16 31.50
N MET A 920 -20.19 -2.60 32.70
CA MET A 920 -18.81 -2.91 33.05
C MET A 920 -18.23 -4.01 32.13
N ARG A 921 -19.01 -5.06 31.87
CA ARG A 921 -18.61 -6.17 30.98
C ARG A 921 -18.48 -5.77 29.52
N LYS A 922 -19.38 -4.92 29.01
CA LYS A 922 -19.27 -4.33 27.65
C LYS A 922 -18.01 -3.47 27.55
N ALA A 923 -17.77 -2.61 28.53
CA ALA A 923 -16.60 -1.75 28.60
C ALA A 923 -15.29 -2.56 28.65
N HIS A 924 -15.20 -3.59 29.49
CA HIS A 924 -14.00 -4.42 29.62
C HIS A 924 -13.70 -5.24 28.35
N ARG A 925 -14.73 -5.80 27.69
CA ARG A 925 -14.54 -6.49 26.39
C ARG A 925 -14.06 -5.53 25.30
N HIS A 926 -14.62 -4.33 25.25
CA HIS A 926 -14.18 -3.28 24.33
C HIS A 926 -12.71 -2.91 24.59
N LEU A 927 -12.32 -2.68 25.85
CA LEU A 927 -10.93 -2.43 26.26
C LEU A 927 -9.99 -3.58 25.91
N SER A 928 -10.40 -4.82 26.17
CA SER A 928 -9.63 -6.01 25.82
C SER A 928 -9.39 -6.08 24.30
N SER A 929 -10.38 -5.70 23.48
CA SER A 929 -10.20 -5.60 22.03
C SER A 929 -9.23 -4.48 21.62
N MET A 930 -9.21 -3.36 22.35
CA MET A 930 -8.28 -2.25 22.11
C MET A 930 -6.83 -2.65 22.43
N LEU A 931 -6.64 -3.49 23.46
CA LEU A 931 -5.33 -3.86 24.02
C LEU A 931 -4.83 -5.23 23.56
N ALA A 932 -5.64 -6.03 22.85
CA ALA A 932 -5.30 -7.40 22.46
C ALA A 932 -3.93 -7.53 21.75
N PHE A 933 -3.54 -6.53 20.96
CA PHE A 933 -2.26 -6.52 20.24
C PHE A 933 -1.05 -6.12 21.11
N TYR A 934 -1.29 -5.66 22.34
CA TYR A 934 -0.28 -5.29 23.32
C TYR A 934 -0.21 -6.28 24.49
N ALA A 935 -1.22 -7.14 24.65
CA ALA A 935 -1.28 -8.17 25.67
C ALA A 935 -0.14 -9.17 25.48
N LEU A 936 0.88 -9.10 26.33
CA LEU A 936 2.03 -9.99 26.30
C LEU A 936 1.76 -11.25 27.12
N HIS A 937 2.25 -12.39 26.65
CA HIS A 937 2.19 -13.64 27.41
C HIS A 937 2.90 -13.54 28.78
N SER A 938 3.90 -12.66 28.88
CA SER A 938 4.62 -12.38 30.13
C SER A 938 3.84 -11.55 31.15
N ALA A 939 2.71 -10.94 30.78
CA ALA A 939 1.87 -10.18 31.68
C ALA A 939 0.84 -11.11 32.34
N VAL A 940 1.26 -11.77 33.43
CA VAL A 940 0.43 -12.77 34.13
C VAL A 940 -0.20 -12.13 35.37
N PRO A 941 -1.53 -12.07 35.48
CA PRO A 941 -2.20 -11.54 36.67
C PRO A 941 -1.95 -12.43 37.90
N PRO A 942 -1.89 -11.86 39.11
CA PRO A 942 -1.74 -12.62 40.36
C PRO A 942 -2.94 -13.54 40.60
N ASP A 943 -2.71 -14.66 41.30
CA ASP A 943 -3.71 -15.72 41.52
C ASP A 943 -4.86 -15.22 42.42
N ILE A 944 -6.07 -15.07 41.86
CA ILE A 944 -7.23 -14.37 42.48
C ILE A 944 -8.00 -15.30 43.45
N THR A 945 -7.33 -16.24 44.12
CA THR A 945 -7.96 -17.16 45.08
C THR A 945 -7.88 -16.70 46.54
N SER A 946 -7.17 -15.61 46.85
CA SER A 946 -7.12 -15.06 48.22
C SER A 946 -8.09 -13.89 48.40
N THR A 947 -9.21 -14.20 49.07
CA THR A 947 -10.14 -13.24 49.67
C THR A 947 -9.46 -12.41 50.76
N THR A 948 -8.79 -11.34 50.35
CA THR A 948 -8.61 -10.14 51.19
C THR A 948 -8.58 -8.95 50.27
N GLY A 949 -9.65 -8.14 50.31
CA GLY A 949 -9.62 -6.81 49.68
C GLY A 949 -8.54 -5.97 50.34
N SER A 950 -7.40 -5.83 49.68
CA SER A 950 -6.47 -4.73 49.91
C SER A 950 -6.66 -3.75 48.76
N SER A 951 -7.16 -2.56 49.09
CA SER A 951 -7.06 -1.38 48.25
C SER A 951 -5.59 -1.17 47.83
N GLU A 952 -5.37 -0.86 46.55
CA GLU A 952 -4.07 -0.61 45.89
C GLU A 952 -3.31 -1.86 45.43
N SER A 953 -3.88 -2.56 44.43
CA SER A 953 -3.04 -3.27 43.46
C SER A 953 -2.37 -2.21 42.57
N ASP A 954 -1.05 -2.10 42.61
CA ASP A 954 -0.27 -1.25 41.69
C ASP A 954 -0.31 -1.75 40.23
N HIS A 955 -1.07 -2.82 39.93
CA HIS A 955 -1.18 -3.47 38.61
C HIS A 955 0.18 -3.77 37.96
N LYS A 956 1.23 -4.05 38.76
CA LYS A 956 2.61 -4.21 38.27
C LYS A 956 2.75 -5.28 37.20
N TRP A 957 1.92 -6.32 37.24
CA TRP A 957 1.90 -7.38 36.24
C TRP A 957 1.50 -6.89 34.83
N ALA A 958 0.76 -5.78 34.73
CA ALA A 958 0.30 -5.19 33.48
C ALA A 958 1.31 -4.18 32.88
N VAL A 959 2.39 -3.84 33.59
CA VAL A 959 3.45 -2.91 33.13
C VAL A 959 4.01 -3.28 31.74
N PRO A 960 4.28 -4.56 31.41
CA PRO A 960 4.74 -4.91 30.08
C PRO A 960 3.73 -4.56 28.97
N VAL A 961 2.43 -4.71 29.23
CA VAL A 961 1.35 -4.33 28.28
C VAL A 961 1.31 -2.81 28.11
N PHE A 962 1.43 -2.08 29.22
CA PHE A 962 1.53 -0.62 29.21
C PHE A 962 2.71 -0.12 28.37
N ILE A 963 3.92 -0.64 28.58
CA ILE A 963 5.11 -0.24 27.83
C ILE A 963 4.92 -0.49 26.33
N GLN A 964 4.37 -1.65 25.95
CA GLN A 964 4.10 -1.94 24.54
C GLN A 964 3.06 -0.98 23.96
N CYS A 965 1.94 -0.78 24.66
CA CYS A 965 0.90 0.15 24.24
C CYS A 965 1.47 1.57 24.05
N ALA A 966 2.25 2.06 25.03
CA ALA A 966 2.73 3.43 25.10
C ALA A 966 3.86 3.76 24.11
N THR A 967 4.56 2.75 23.59
CA THR A 967 5.71 2.95 22.69
C THR A 967 5.49 2.45 21.27
N THR A 968 4.33 1.82 20.99
CA THR A 968 4.09 1.11 19.72
C THR A 968 4.41 1.93 18.47
N HIS A 969 4.11 3.23 18.44
CA HIS A 969 4.31 4.04 17.23
C HIS A 969 5.66 4.75 17.18
N THR A 970 6.40 4.80 18.28
CA THR A 970 7.59 5.65 18.45
C THR A 970 8.85 4.88 18.85
N ARG A 971 8.72 3.62 19.32
CA ARG A 971 9.84 2.78 19.77
C ARG A 971 10.99 2.70 18.76
N TRP A 972 10.67 2.61 17.48
CA TRP A 972 11.67 2.55 16.41
C TRP A 972 12.44 3.87 16.24
N LEU A 973 11.83 5.02 16.54
CA LEU A 973 12.49 6.33 16.53
C LEU A 973 13.47 6.42 17.69
N GLU A 974 13.12 5.88 18.85
CA GLU A 974 13.93 5.94 20.06
C GLU A 974 15.13 4.98 20.03
N GLN A 975 14.96 3.78 19.47
CA GLN A 975 15.97 2.71 19.50
C GLN A 975 17.00 2.78 18.35
N SER A 976 16.83 3.69 17.39
CA SER A 976 17.67 3.76 16.18
C SER A 976 18.64 4.96 16.21
N LEU A 977 19.69 4.89 15.38
CA LEU A 977 20.59 6.01 15.07
C LEU A 977 19.85 7.25 14.50
N VAL A 978 18.56 7.09 14.18
CA VAL A 978 17.66 8.12 13.66
C VAL A 978 17.31 9.18 14.72
N SER A 979 17.13 8.81 15.99
CA SER A 979 16.84 9.78 17.08
C SER A 979 17.85 10.92 17.15
N ARG A 980 19.13 10.62 16.87
CA ARG A 980 20.22 11.61 16.86
C ARG A 980 20.12 12.60 15.70
N ARG A 981 19.38 12.26 14.65
CA ARG A 981 19.20 13.07 13.43
C ARG A 981 17.90 13.89 13.43
N LEU A 982 17.03 13.72 14.43
CA LEU A 982 15.83 14.54 14.59
C LEU A 982 16.21 15.98 14.98
N SER A 983 15.58 16.93 14.30
CA SER A 983 15.61 18.36 14.67
C SER A 983 14.99 18.60 16.05
N GLU A 984 15.21 19.78 16.62
CA GLU A 984 14.65 20.16 17.92
C GLU A 984 13.11 20.12 17.92
N SER A 985 12.49 20.64 16.86
CA SER A 985 11.04 20.59 16.64
C SER A 985 10.51 19.16 16.55
N GLU A 986 11.22 18.27 15.84
CA GLU A 986 10.82 16.87 15.75
C GLU A 986 10.98 16.11 17.06
N ARG A 987 11.98 16.47 17.89
CA ARG A 987 12.09 15.93 19.25
C ARG A 987 10.95 16.39 20.13
N LEU A 988 10.50 17.64 19.98
CA LEU A 988 9.29 18.13 20.67
C LEU A 988 8.05 17.32 20.25
N LEU A 989 7.90 17.04 18.95
CA LEU A 989 6.81 16.19 18.44
C LEU A 989 6.92 14.73 18.92
N LEU A 990 8.12 14.16 18.97
CA LEU A 990 8.33 12.82 19.54
C LEU A 990 7.89 12.78 21.02
N ARG A 991 8.31 13.77 21.81
CA ARG A 991 7.92 13.89 23.22
C ARG A 991 6.40 14.04 23.39
N SER A 992 5.74 14.79 22.51
CA SER A 992 4.29 14.99 22.58
C SER A 992 3.53 13.69 22.27
N VAL A 993 3.93 12.96 21.22
CA VAL A 993 3.34 11.65 20.88
C VAL A 993 3.56 10.64 22.01
N ASN A 994 4.77 10.56 22.55
CA ASN A 994 5.08 9.68 23.67
C ASN A 994 4.25 10.02 24.92
N GLY A 995 4.12 11.30 25.26
CA GLY A 995 3.34 11.73 26.42
C GLY A 995 1.85 11.40 26.27
N VAL A 996 1.28 11.62 25.08
CA VAL A 996 -0.12 11.28 24.78
C VAL A 996 -0.35 9.77 24.79
N GLN A 997 0.51 8.97 24.16
CA GLN A 997 0.39 7.51 24.17
C GLN A 997 0.57 6.93 25.57
N LYS A 998 1.54 7.46 26.33
CA LYS A 998 1.73 7.11 27.73
C LYS A 998 0.44 7.31 28.51
N GLU A 999 -0.19 8.48 28.40
CA GLU A 999 -1.39 8.77 29.18
C GLU A 999 -2.62 7.97 28.74
N ILE A 1000 -2.83 7.81 27.43
CA ILE A 1000 -3.88 6.94 26.89
C ILE A 1000 -3.70 5.52 27.43
N CYS A 1001 -2.52 4.95 27.30
CA CYS A 1001 -2.24 3.58 27.70
C CYS A 1001 -2.26 3.41 29.22
N ARG A 1002 -1.87 4.42 30.00
CA ARG A 1002 -1.97 4.42 31.47
C ARG A 1002 -3.42 4.22 31.92
N VAL A 1003 -4.34 5.00 31.35
CA VAL A 1003 -5.77 4.92 31.67
C VAL A 1003 -6.38 3.61 31.15
N LEU A 1004 -6.17 3.28 29.88
CA LEU A 1004 -6.79 2.10 29.26
C LEU A 1004 -6.31 0.78 29.87
N VAL A 1005 -4.98 0.61 30.02
CA VAL A 1005 -4.42 -0.61 30.64
C VAL A 1005 -4.80 -0.65 32.12
N GLY A 1006 -4.97 0.50 32.78
CA GLY A 1006 -5.35 0.53 34.19
C GLY A 1006 -6.78 0.08 34.43
N ILE A 1007 -7.72 0.54 33.59
CA ILE A 1007 -9.11 0.07 33.62
C ILE A 1007 -9.17 -1.42 33.25
N TRP A 1008 -8.42 -1.84 32.22
CA TRP A 1008 -8.36 -3.23 31.80
C TRP A 1008 -7.80 -4.17 32.88
N ALA A 1009 -6.68 -3.79 33.51
CA ALA A 1009 -6.03 -4.58 34.56
C ALA A 1009 -6.91 -4.71 35.80
N GLU A 1010 -7.59 -3.63 36.21
CA GLU A 1010 -8.59 -3.67 37.27
C GLU A 1010 -9.72 -4.66 36.95
N GLY A 1011 -10.24 -4.67 35.72
CA GLY A 1011 -11.24 -5.67 35.31
C GLY A 1011 -10.72 -7.11 35.27
N VAL A 1012 -9.46 -7.32 34.89
CA VAL A 1012 -8.81 -8.64 34.94
C VAL A 1012 -8.73 -9.15 36.39
N GLU A 1013 -8.31 -8.29 37.32
CA GLU A 1013 -8.22 -8.62 38.75
C GLU A 1013 -9.59 -8.87 39.41
N LEU A 1014 -10.65 -8.31 38.84
CA LEU A 1014 -12.04 -8.61 39.21
C LEU A 1014 -12.57 -9.92 38.59
N GLY A 1015 -11.73 -10.64 37.83
CA GLY A 1015 -12.05 -11.95 37.26
C GLY A 1015 -12.73 -11.93 35.89
N MET A 1016 -12.73 -10.79 35.19
CA MET A 1016 -13.44 -10.63 33.90
C MET A 1016 -12.72 -11.25 32.69
N LEU A 1017 -11.73 -12.12 32.90
CA LEU A 1017 -11.10 -12.93 31.83
C LEU A 1017 -11.89 -14.22 31.52
N GLU A 1018 -12.73 -14.67 32.44
CA GLU A 1018 -13.54 -15.88 32.29
C GLU A 1018 -14.96 -15.47 31.85
N ASP A 1019 -15.41 -15.95 30.69
CA ASP A 1019 -16.72 -15.58 30.12
C ASP A 1019 -17.92 -15.90 31.04
N ASP A 1020 -17.75 -16.83 31.98
CA ASP A 1020 -18.80 -17.33 32.88
C ASP A 1020 -18.78 -16.69 34.28
N LYS A 1021 -17.81 -15.82 34.60
CA LYS A 1021 -17.65 -15.26 35.95
C LYS A 1021 -18.31 -13.88 36.05
N GLU A 1022 -19.45 -13.83 36.74
CA GLU A 1022 -20.17 -12.57 36.99
C GLU A 1022 -19.55 -11.78 38.15
N VAL A 1023 -19.23 -10.50 37.90
CA VAL A 1023 -18.84 -9.54 38.95
C VAL A 1023 -20.09 -9.16 39.76
N PRO A 1024 -20.13 -9.18 41.10
CA PRO A 1024 -21.33 -8.82 41.86
C PRO A 1024 -21.83 -7.38 41.62
N GLU A 1025 -23.15 -7.16 41.51
CA GLU A 1025 -23.76 -5.84 41.20
C GLU A 1025 -23.35 -4.72 42.17
N PRO A 1026 -23.24 -4.93 43.49
CA PRO A 1026 -22.73 -3.90 44.40
C PRO A 1026 -21.32 -3.41 44.07
N MET A 1027 -20.47 -4.31 43.57
CA MET A 1027 -19.10 -3.99 43.16
C MET A 1027 -19.10 -3.26 41.81
N ALA A 1028 -19.92 -3.70 40.87
CA ALA A 1028 -20.08 -3.02 39.58
C ALA A 1028 -20.62 -1.59 39.73
N LEU A 1029 -21.54 -1.36 40.69
CA LEU A 1029 -22.05 -0.03 41.06
C LEU A 1029 -20.97 0.90 41.63
N GLU A 1030 -19.95 0.35 42.28
CA GLU A 1030 -18.83 1.12 42.83
C GLU A 1030 -17.77 1.44 41.76
N VAL A 1031 -17.46 0.49 40.89
CA VAL A 1031 -16.31 0.60 39.94
C VAL A 1031 -16.70 1.32 38.65
N THR A 1032 -17.89 1.09 38.10
CA THR A 1032 -18.32 1.68 36.82
C THR A 1032 -18.21 3.22 36.79
N PRO A 1033 -18.64 3.96 37.84
CA PRO A 1033 -18.46 5.42 37.87
C PRO A 1033 -16.99 5.85 37.86
N LYS A 1034 -16.08 5.10 38.52
CA LYS A 1034 -14.64 5.39 38.52
C LYS A 1034 -14.04 5.20 37.13
N TRP A 1035 -14.45 4.16 36.40
CA TRP A 1035 -14.03 3.93 35.02
C TRP A 1035 -14.52 5.03 34.08
N LEU A 1036 -15.77 5.49 34.27
CA LEU A 1036 -16.33 6.60 33.51
C LEU A 1036 -15.54 7.89 33.78
N GLU A 1037 -15.31 8.23 35.04
CA GLU A 1037 -14.53 9.42 35.44
C GLU A 1037 -13.10 9.40 34.87
N ARG A 1038 -12.42 8.25 34.90
CA ARG A 1038 -11.09 8.09 34.30
C ARG A 1038 -11.11 8.26 32.77
N THR A 1039 -12.14 7.72 32.10
CA THR A 1039 -12.29 7.80 30.64
C THR A 1039 -12.63 9.22 30.20
N GLU A 1040 -13.61 9.86 30.84
CA GLU A 1040 -13.99 11.25 30.57
C GLU A 1040 -12.86 12.22 30.95
N GLY A 1041 -12.15 11.94 32.04
CA GLY A 1041 -10.94 12.67 32.45
C GLY A 1041 -9.84 12.61 31.39
N LEU A 1042 -9.57 11.43 30.83
CA LEU A 1042 -8.64 11.26 29.71
C LEU A 1042 -9.10 12.04 28.48
N MET A 1043 -10.38 11.90 28.09
CA MET A 1043 -10.91 12.61 26.92
C MET A 1043 -10.82 14.13 27.11
N LYS A 1044 -11.17 14.64 28.29
CA LYS A 1044 -11.03 16.05 28.64
C LYS A 1044 -9.58 16.52 28.59
N TRP A 1045 -8.63 15.69 29.03
CA TRP A 1045 -7.21 16.01 28.97
C TRP A 1045 -6.68 16.02 27.54
N LEU A 1046 -7.07 15.05 26.71
CA LEU A 1046 -6.68 14.98 25.30
C LEU A 1046 -7.20 16.16 24.48
N ASP A 1047 -8.41 16.63 24.78
CA ASP A 1047 -9.03 17.82 24.18
C ASP A 1047 -8.92 17.79 22.64
N TRP A 1048 -9.28 16.64 22.05
CA TRP A 1048 -9.18 16.40 20.61
C TRP A 1048 -10.35 17.01 19.87
N SER A 1049 -10.04 17.67 18.77
CA SER A 1049 -11.06 18.24 17.88
C SER A 1049 -11.92 17.20 17.17
N TYR A 1050 -11.50 15.93 17.15
CA TYR A 1050 -12.28 14.81 16.61
C TYR A 1050 -13.71 14.76 17.17
N TRP A 1051 -13.88 15.13 18.44
CA TRP A 1051 -15.20 15.08 19.10
C TRP A 1051 -16.08 16.30 18.82
N LEU A 1052 -15.56 17.34 18.13
CA LEU A 1052 -16.34 18.51 17.69
C LEU A 1052 -17.25 18.10 16.52
N ARG A 1053 -18.52 17.84 16.80
CA ARG A 1053 -19.55 17.50 15.80
C ARG A 1053 -20.95 17.72 16.36
N CYS A 1054 -21.93 17.88 15.47
CA CYS A 1054 -23.33 18.05 15.84
C CYS A 1054 -23.92 16.74 16.35
N ARG A 1055 -24.72 16.82 17.42
CA ARG A 1055 -25.46 15.68 18.00
C ARG A 1055 -26.89 16.09 18.30
N PRO A 1056 -27.92 15.42 17.73
CA PRO A 1056 -27.82 14.42 16.67
C PRO A 1056 -27.20 15.00 15.38
N GLU A 1057 -26.87 14.12 14.43
CA GLU A 1057 -26.38 14.53 13.12
C GLU A 1057 -27.43 15.41 12.40
N CYS A 1058 -26.96 16.39 11.63
CA CYS A 1058 -27.82 17.34 10.95
C CYS A 1058 -28.62 16.68 9.82
N SER A 1059 -29.83 17.17 9.55
CA SER A 1059 -30.62 16.69 8.41
C SER A 1059 -29.99 17.08 7.07
N TYR A 1060 -30.45 16.47 5.98
CA TYR A 1060 -29.95 16.73 4.62
C TYR A 1060 -30.02 18.20 4.18
N GLU A 1061 -31.03 18.94 4.67
CA GLU A 1061 -31.20 20.37 4.41
C GLU A 1061 -30.39 21.25 5.35
N GLU A 1062 -29.68 20.67 6.32
CA GLU A 1062 -28.88 21.35 7.33
C GLU A 1062 -27.39 21.05 7.12
N MET A 1063 -26.51 21.93 7.62
CA MET A 1063 -25.08 21.68 7.78
C MET A 1063 -24.72 21.83 9.25
N CYS A 1064 -23.77 21.02 9.70
CA CYS A 1064 -23.17 21.23 11.00
C CYS A 1064 -22.27 22.47 10.94
N TYR A 1065 -22.51 23.41 11.83
CA TYR A 1065 -21.84 24.70 11.86
C TYR A 1065 -21.32 24.99 13.26
N LEU A 1066 -20.05 25.34 13.35
CA LEU A 1066 -19.42 25.86 14.55
C LEU A 1066 -19.46 27.39 14.48
N PRO A 1067 -20.12 28.08 15.44
CA PRO A 1067 -20.14 29.54 15.45
C PRO A 1067 -18.73 30.13 15.37
N THR A 1068 -18.45 30.84 14.29
CA THR A 1068 -17.30 31.73 14.20
C THR A 1068 -17.62 33.07 14.89
N TRP A 1069 -16.61 33.89 15.14
CA TRP A 1069 -16.76 35.18 15.82
C TRP A 1069 -17.85 36.07 15.16
N PRO A 1070 -18.47 37.01 15.90
CA PRO A 1070 -19.63 37.72 15.39
C PRO A 1070 -19.22 38.71 14.29
N PHE A 1071 -19.40 38.31 13.02
CA PHE A 1071 -19.18 39.13 11.82
C PHE A 1071 -19.82 40.52 11.85
N PHE A 1072 -20.84 40.74 12.70
CA PHE A 1072 -21.81 41.83 12.55
C PHE A 1072 -22.09 42.66 13.80
N LYS A 1073 -21.33 42.51 14.91
CA LYS A 1073 -21.44 43.43 16.06
C LYS A 1073 -20.32 44.48 15.94
N PRO A 1074 -20.63 45.77 15.68
CA PRO A 1074 -19.64 46.82 15.91
C PRO A 1074 -19.35 46.83 17.42
N PRO A 1075 -18.09 46.74 17.87
CA PRO A 1075 -17.80 46.91 19.29
C PRO A 1075 -18.21 48.33 19.70
N GLY A 1076 -18.89 48.47 20.84
CA GLY A 1076 -19.01 49.75 21.51
C GLY A 1076 -17.63 50.39 21.61
N ARG A 1077 -17.41 51.49 20.88
CA ARG A 1077 -16.14 52.20 20.89
C ARG A 1077 -16.20 53.37 21.88
N PRO A 1078 -15.09 53.64 22.60
CA PRO A 1078 -14.90 54.91 23.29
C PRO A 1078 -14.95 56.08 22.29
N GLU A 1079 -15.31 57.26 22.77
CA GLU A 1079 -15.61 58.47 21.98
C GLU A 1079 -14.65 58.76 20.81
N PRO A 1080 -15.15 59.29 19.68
CA PRO A 1080 -14.32 59.59 18.52
C PRO A 1080 -13.43 60.81 18.77
N LEU A 1081 -12.15 60.69 18.38
CA LEU A 1081 -11.21 61.80 18.26
C LEU A 1081 -11.80 62.95 17.41
N PRO A 1082 -11.52 64.24 17.73
CA PRO A 1082 -12.18 65.38 17.08
C PRO A 1082 -11.81 65.47 15.59
N GLY A 1083 -12.79 65.33 14.69
CA GLY A 1083 -12.60 65.60 13.26
C GLY A 1083 -13.47 64.84 12.25
N MET A 1084 -14.21 63.78 12.65
CA MET A 1084 -15.06 63.00 11.73
C MET A 1084 -16.56 63.19 11.99
N SER A 1085 -17.12 64.36 11.67
CA SER A 1085 -18.52 64.73 12.04
C SER A 1085 -19.56 64.69 10.91
N ARG A 1086 -19.43 63.88 9.85
CA ARG A 1086 -20.47 63.83 8.79
C ARG A 1086 -21.02 62.46 8.42
N PHE A 1087 -20.33 61.37 8.79
CA PHE A 1087 -20.78 60.01 8.49
C PHE A 1087 -21.62 59.40 9.64
N ALA A 1088 -21.29 59.77 10.88
CA ALA A 1088 -21.96 59.26 12.08
C ALA A 1088 -23.41 59.76 12.25
N ASP A 1089 -23.73 60.96 11.77
CA ASP A 1089 -25.08 61.54 11.93
C ASP A 1089 -26.11 60.92 10.99
N ARG A 1090 -25.68 60.37 9.85
CA ARG A 1090 -26.58 59.71 8.89
C ARG A 1090 -26.95 58.28 9.31
N LEU A 1091 -26.06 57.59 10.04
CA LEU A 1091 -26.31 56.27 10.63
C LEU A 1091 -27.14 56.34 11.93
N ARG A 1092 -27.11 57.48 12.64
CA ARG A 1092 -27.84 57.68 13.90
C ARG A 1092 -29.36 57.79 13.70
N SER A 1093 -29.84 58.17 12.52
CA SER A 1093 -31.28 58.33 12.26
C SER A 1093 -31.99 57.07 11.79
N GLU A 1094 -31.28 55.99 11.42
CA GLU A 1094 -31.89 54.79 10.83
C GLU A 1094 -32.01 53.59 11.80
N LEU A 1095 -31.47 53.67 13.02
CA LEU A 1095 -31.39 52.56 13.97
C LEU A 1095 -32.01 52.88 15.34
N SER A 1096 -33.13 53.59 15.37
CA SER A 1096 -33.92 53.76 16.60
C SER A 1096 -34.95 52.62 16.76
N SER A 1097 -34.52 51.46 17.24
CA SER A 1097 -35.39 50.52 17.97
C SER A 1097 -34.55 49.47 18.68
N GLU A 1098 -34.53 49.54 20.01
CA GLU A 1098 -33.70 48.75 20.93
C GLU A 1098 -34.26 47.34 21.28
N ASP A 1099 -35.30 46.82 20.63
CA ASP A 1099 -36.15 45.79 21.29
C ASP A 1099 -36.28 44.40 20.63
N ASP A 1100 -35.33 43.86 19.85
CA ASP A 1100 -35.58 42.53 19.19
C ASP A 1100 -34.42 41.52 19.06
N PHE A 1101 -33.32 41.65 19.82
CA PHE A 1101 -32.27 40.62 19.89
C PHE A 1101 -32.13 40.08 21.32
N GLY A 1102 -32.96 39.08 21.67
CA GLY A 1102 -32.91 38.40 22.97
C GLY A 1102 -31.66 37.54 23.16
N ASP A 1103 -31.08 37.63 24.37
CA ASP A 1103 -30.25 36.67 25.14
C ASP A 1103 -29.14 35.80 24.49
N GLY A 1104 -28.85 35.89 23.19
CA GLY A 1104 -27.86 35.07 22.48
C GLY A 1104 -26.40 35.59 22.51
N ASP A 1105 -26.06 36.47 23.46
CA ASP A 1105 -24.97 37.44 23.29
C ASP A 1105 -23.52 36.91 23.45
N ASP A 1106 -23.32 35.59 23.68
CA ASP A 1106 -22.02 35.00 24.02
C ASP A 1106 -21.65 33.65 23.33
N GLU A 1107 -22.39 33.19 22.31
CA GLU A 1107 -22.18 31.86 21.68
C GLU A 1107 -20.79 31.64 21.07
N TYR A 1108 -20.05 32.70 20.75
CA TYR A 1108 -18.69 32.62 20.21
C TYR A 1108 -17.61 32.53 21.30
N LYS A 1109 -17.93 32.75 22.59
CA LYS A 1109 -16.94 32.64 23.68
C LYS A 1109 -16.48 31.21 23.86
N ASP A 1110 -17.42 30.27 23.80
CA ASP A 1110 -17.22 28.82 23.84
C ASP A 1110 -18.04 28.15 22.72
N PRO A 1111 -17.57 28.20 21.45
CA PRO A 1111 -18.40 27.80 20.33
C PRO A 1111 -18.67 26.29 20.34
N GLN A 1112 -19.95 25.93 20.20
CA GLN A 1112 -20.43 24.55 20.12
C GLN A 1112 -21.04 24.27 18.75
N PRO A 1113 -20.78 23.10 18.12
CA PRO A 1113 -21.38 22.75 16.83
C PRO A 1113 -22.91 22.66 16.90
N ARG A 1114 -23.60 23.23 15.92
CA ARG A 1114 -25.07 23.17 15.78
C ARG A 1114 -25.50 23.03 14.33
N CYS A 1115 -26.65 22.43 14.09
CA CYS A 1115 -27.22 22.30 12.76
C CYS A 1115 -27.87 23.61 12.31
N ILE A 1116 -27.52 24.09 11.12
CA ILE A 1116 -28.13 25.26 10.48
C ILE A 1116 -28.60 24.91 9.08
N ARG A 1117 -29.74 25.46 8.62
CA ARG A 1117 -30.30 25.15 7.29
C ARG A 1117 -29.47 25.75 6.14
N ARG A 1118 -29.27 24.95 5.09
CA ARG A 1118 -28.62 25.29 3.80
C ARG A 1118 -29.62 25.74 2.72
N VAL A 1119 -30.89 25.38 2.87
CA VAL A 1119 -31.96 25.62 1.88
C VAL A 1119 -33.01 26.56 2.47
N GLU A 1120 -33.62 27.40 1.64
CA GLU A 1120 -34.60 28.41 2.09
C GLU A 1120 -35.83 27.82 2.80
N PRO A 1121 -36.42 28.57 3.76
CA PRO A 1121 -35.88 29.81 4.29
C PRO A 1121 -34.68 29.52 5.20
N PHE A 1122 -33.61 30.31 5.08
CA PHE A 1122 -32.49 30.32 6.04
C PHE A 1122 -32.99 30.95 7.36
N THR A 1123 -33.97 30.31 8.01
CA THR A 1123 -34.59 30.80 9.24
C THR A 1123 -33.82 30.31 10.45
N GLU A 1124 -33.31 31.31 11.17
CA GLU A 1124 -32.99 31.42 12.59
C GLU A 1124 -31.88 30.54 13.18
N LEU A 1125 -30.85 31.24 13.68
CA LEU A 1125 -29.97 30.83 14.78
C LEU A 1125 -30.77 30.67 16.09
N ARG A 1126 -31.90 29.93 16.08
CA ARG A 1126 -32.58 29.54 17.32
C ARG A 1126 -32.24 28.10 17.65
N PRO A 1127 -31.78 27.81 18.88
CA PRO A 1127 -31.56 26.46 19.31
C PRO A 1127 -32.88 25.69 19.24
N LYS A 1128 -32.92 24.62 18.45
CA LYS A 1128 -33.94 23.59 18.58
C LYS A 1128 -33.69 22.85 19.90
N PHE A 1129 -34.23 23.37 21.00
CA PHE A 1129 -34.53 22.52 22.15
C PHE A 1129 -35.67 21.60 21.73
N PHE A 1130 -35.43 20.29 21.71
CA PHE A 1130 -36.50 19.29 21.70
C PHE A 1130 -36.32 18.37 22.91
N VAL A 1131 -37.46 18.15 23.56
CA VAL A 1131 -37.76 17.20 24.64
C VAL A 1131 -37.27 15.79 24.34
#